data_AF-A0AAD7BU36-F1
#
_entry.id   AF-A0AAD7BU36-F1
#
_cell.length_a   1.000
_cell.length_b   1.000
_cell.length_c   1.000
_cell.angle_alpha   90.00
_cell.angle_beta   90.00
_cell.angle_gamma   90.00
#
_symmetry.space_group_name_H-M   'P 1'
#
loop_
_entity.id
_entity.type
_entity.pdbx_description
1 polymer ?
#
loop_
_entity_poly.entity_id
_entity_poly.type
_entity_poly.pdbx_seq_one_letter_code
_entity_poly.pdbx_strand_id
1 'polypeptide(L)'
;MRWPSLLVAALATLPLPAISTQTTLFSPTLVDALSADPDYTSLLRLLQRARLIPTLNKLNGSTFFAPTNDAISRRHNIQEQLRQQLFYHLINYTLPDMPDPSRLQVLQTLHFPRTPLEPPSKEPPPSPPWMPIPGGSLGAKPQRLRIAERGQGAWVGVDAFGKGGVEVVKGVIDAGNGLLLGIDGVLEPPLDLAHVVSQHSSVSYFNKVLTPAIAALLNSTSELTVFLPVNDAWEALPDLERLYLESEFATDDLSRILNAHAVVAKEVKWSDTFPAAKFKTIDGSVLEVVVTPEKTTISSAELVEPDIYASNGVLHLVSSLLVDLEITPEKSLLALNCSSFVSLLHSVDLAGLVNDTETQYTILAPRDDVLSLFGGGDIPQKGSEELKRLLQYHFIPGLWSPKKLGNGMLLETALIEDGLDQGRQAVAVEVSSKKDDKAIRFGGAGIIGEPVPVNNSLIYFISRPLVPPSDAMETILPLQDLSLFLASAFSTSVADRLKTQPRTTLLVPHNSAFKRLGQLVSAYLLAPSSKKDLESVLLHHTLDNVEYSQSLQNGSRTFATLEGSDIQLEHFKNGSVFVSPSGGWAGMKAELFPRDILTQTGVIHEVSDVFIPRSVELTVGKLVKAADATTMATLVTKAGMEWVLNGTRPPLGSIWAEQGFSEAGWTLLCPSDRAFKDVNLTQLYADSEGMRSLVSQHLIPTPMSSSDSDAVMNNNRPLALDDSVTYNTLLSPTSAYGDVVFRSTDEGYVVGIKGARGTDGEADRASVISWGRCTTGGGTGGVIALDRLLVPYNPPWWVEYGAPGAVGVGGIILICLFFYGRLITVECLQSRASPLLRPDFESATMSDAPAEEVKVASATDSIKSFIAGGFGGVSAVVVGHPFDLVKTRLQTASAGTYTGAIDVVKKTVAKDGLTGLYRGMVPPLLGVTPIFAMSFWAYDASKKLILSATPNRKSETLSVAELATAGFLSAVPTTLVTAPVERAKVLLQVQGQGGAEHKYTGVFDVMKHLYREGGLKSIFRGAGATLARDGPGSAAYFAAYEVTKKALTPAGSSPSELNLGAIILAGGTAGVLKSRLQSAPTGTYSGIMDCARKTIAQDGVGALWKGFGPAMSRAFPANAATFLGVEASRWAMDKFF
;
A
#
# COMPACT_ATOMS: atom_id res chain seq x y z
N MET A 1 -81.92 84.18 -75.82
CA MET A 1 -82.92 84.41 -76.90
C MET A 1 -82.15 84.69 -78.18
N ARG A 2 -82.36 83.93 -79.27
CA ARG A 2 -81.80 84.08 -80.66
C ARG A 2 -80.30 84.44 -80.85
N TRP A 3 -79.56 83.51 -81.48
CA TRP A 3 -78.39 83.81 -82.37
C TRP A 3 -78.89 84.30 -83.76
N PRO A 4 -78.09 85.04 -84.57
CA PRO A 4 -77.18 84.49 -85.63
C PRO A 4 -75.81 85.26 -85.74
N SER A 5 -74.68 84.81 -86.32
CA SER A 5 -74.28 84.31 -87.68
C SER A 5 -74.43 85.35 -88.83
N LEU A 6 -73.54 85.55 -89.83
CA LEU A 6 -72.29 84.92 -90.35
C LEU A 6 -71.13 85.97 -90.48
N LEU A 7 -69.83 85.75 -90.80
CA LEU A 7 -68.99 84.70 -91.45
C LEU A 7 -68.75 84.84 -92.99
N VAL A 8 -67.70 85.60 -93.39
CA VAL A 8 -67.04 85.72 -94.75
C VAL A 8 -65.57 86.15 -94.47
N ALA A 9 -64.46 85.48 -94.82
CA ALA A 9 -63.86 85.06 -96.12
C ALA A 9 -63.44 86.22 -97.06
N ALA A 10 -62.36 86.22 -97.86
CA ALA A 10 -61.05 85.54 -97.82
C ALA A 10 -60.11 86.26 -98.83
N LEU A 11 -58.79 85.96 -98.82
CA LEU A 11 -57.73 86.46 -99.74
C LEU A 11 -57.37 87.97 -99.64
N ALA A 12 -56.18 88.48 -99.95
CA ALA A 12 -54.77 88.08 -99.71
C ALA A 12 -53.87 88.85 -100.71
N THR A 13 -53.00 89.74 -100.23
CA THR A 13 -51.63 90.00 -100.77
C THR A 13 -50.87 90.99 -99.86
N LEU A 14 -49.54 91.04 -100.01
CA LEU A 14 -48.54 91.65 -99.11
C LEU A 14 -48.19 93.11 -99.51
N PRO A 15 -47.38 93.86 -98.71
CA PRO A 15 -47.44 94.06 -97.26
C PRO A 15 -47.30 95.55 -96.85
N LEU A 16 -47.72 95.92 -95.63
CA LEU A 16 -47.40 97.24 -95.02
C LEU A 16 -47.07 97.10 -93.52
N PRO A 17 -46.22 97.97 -92.94
CA PRO A 17 -45.73 97.82 -91.57
C PRO A 17 -46.77 98.24 -90.53
N ALA A 18 -47.16 97.31 -89.65
CA ALA A 18 -47.95 97.59 -88.46
C ALA A 18 -47.03 97.85 -87.25
N ILE A 19 -47.22 98.97 -86.56
CA ILE A 19 -46.56 99.25 -85.28
C ILE A 19 -47.17 98.33 -84.22
N SER A 20 -46.50 97.23 -83.90
CA SER A 20 -46.92 96.33 -82.82
C SER A 20 -46.51 96.90 -81.46
N THR A 21 -47.49 97.20 -80.61
CA THR A 21 -47.26 97.43 -79.18
C THR A 21 -46.78 96.13 -78.53
N GLN A 22 -45.47 96.00 -78.31
CA GLN A 22 -44.88 94.85 -77.65
C GLN A 22 -45.28 94.83 -76.17
N THR A 23 -46.36 94.11 -75.84
CA THR A 23 -46.57 93.57 -74.50
C THR A 23 -45.51 92.50 -74.26
N THR A 24 -44.42 92.89 -73.61
CA THR A 24 -43.40 91.97 -73.12
C THR A 24 -43.99 91.09 -72.03
N LEU A 25 -44.44 89.90 -72.40
CA LEU A 25 -44.73 88.83 -71.44
C LEU A 25 -43.43 88.48 -70.71
N PHE A 26 -43.31 88.92 -69.46
CA PHE A 26 -42.25 88.43 -68.58
C PHE A 26 -42.54 86.97 -68.28
N SER A 27 -41.58 86.09 -68.60
CA SER A 27 -41.60 84.71 -68.13
C SER A 27 -41.61 84.73 -66.59
N PRO A 28 -42.57 84.07 -65.92
CA PRO A 28 -42.60 84.05 -64.45
C PRO A 28 -41.34 83.33 -63.94
N THR A 29 -40.67 83.87 -62.94
CA THR A 29 -39.56 83.18 -62.28
C THR A 29 -40.09 82.11 -61.32
N LEU A 30 -39.21 81.21 -60.86
CA LEU A 30 -39.54 80.24 -59.79
C LEU A 30 -40.14 80.92 -58.54
N VAL A 31 -39.69 82.13 -58.20
CA VAL A 31 -40.24 82.88 -57.05
C VAL A 31 -41.62 83.47 -57.36
N ASP A 32 -41.86 83.90 -58.60
CA ASP A 32 -43.20 84.36 -59.02
C ASP A 32 -44.19 83.19 -59.03
N ALA A 33 -43.79 82.02 -59.54
CA ALA A 33 -44.59 80.79 -59.54
C ALA A 33 -44.91 80.32 -58.10
N LEU A 34 -43.94 80.34 -57.19
CA LEU A 34 -44.16 80.11 -55.76
C LEU A 34 -45.09 81.14 -55.10
N SER A 35 -45.15 82.38 -55.62
CA SER A 35 -46.00 83.45 -55.07
C SER A 35 -47.44 83.45 -55.59
N ALA A 36 -47.67 82.83 -56.75
CA ALA A 36 -48.99 82.71 -57.36
C ALA A 36 -49.86 81.62 -56.69
N ASP A 37 -49.23 80.65 -56.02
CA ASP A 37 -49.88 79.52 -55.36
C ASP A 37 -49.90 79.71 -53.82
N PRO A 38 -51.08 79.72 -53.16
CA PRO A 38 -51.18 79.97 -51.72
C PRO A 38 -50.47 78.90 -50.86
N ASP A 39 -50.27 77.69 -51.40
CA ASP A 39 -49.75 76.54 -50.67
C ASP A 39 -48.24 76.59 -50.43
N TYR A 40 -47.53 77.57 -50.99
CA TYR A 40 -46.10 77.81 -50.74
C TYR A 40 -45.81 79.08 -49.92
N THR A 41 -46.82 79.74 -49.37
CA THR A 41 -46.63 80.97 -48.57
C THR A 41 -45.74 80.78 -47.34
N SER A 42 -45.70 79.58 -46.74
CA SER A 42 -44.76 79.23 -45.67
C SER A 42 -43.34 78.98 -46.20
N LEU A 43 -43.21 78.36 -47.38
CA LEU A 43 -41.92 78.13 -48.03
C LEU A 43 -41.24 79.45 -48.42
N LEU A 44 -42.01 80.40 -48.95
CA LEU A 44 -41.53 81.75 -49.26
C LEU A 44 -40.99 82.47 -48.02
N ARG A 45 -41.64 82.36 -46.86
CA ARG A 45 -41.13 82.91 -45.59
C ARG A 45 -39.80 82.27 -45.18
N LEU A 46 -39.63 80.96 -45.40
CA LEU A 46 -38.37 80.26 -45.14
C LEU A 46 -37.26 80.67 -46.13
N LEU A 47 -37.57 80.79 -47.42
CA LEU A 47 -36.65 81.27 -48.46
C LEU A 47 -36.21 82.73 -48.23
N GLN A 48 -37.11 83.59 -47.74
CA GLN A 48 -36.79 84.95 -47.26
C GLN A 48 -35.85 84.88 -46.05
N ARG A 49 -36.18 84.08 -45.03
CA ARG A 49 -35.38 83.90 -43.80
C ARG A 49 -33.97 83.35 -44.08
N ALA A 50 -33.82 82.45 -45.06
CA ALA A 50 -32.53 81.91 -45.51
C ALA A 50 -31.79 82.79 -46.55
N ARG A 51 -32.41 83.90 -46.98
CA ARG A 51 -31.95 84.81 -48.04
C ARG A 51 -31.63 84.11 -49.37
N LEU A 52 -32.46 83.15 -49.79
CA LEU A 52 -32.28 82.35 -51.01
C LEU A 52 -33.04 82.85 -52.25
N ILE A 53 -33.98 83.80 -52.10
CA ILE A 53 -34.67 84.43 -53.26
C ILE A 53 -33.70 84.96 -54.34
N PRO A 54 -32.60 85.68 -54.00
CA PRO A 54 -31.63 86.13 -54.99
C PRO A 54 -30.80 85.01 -55.65
N THR A 55 -30.83 83.79 -55.10
CA THR A 55 -30.26 82.59 -55.72
C THR A 55 -31.28 82.00 -56.70
N LEU A 56 -32.52 81.78 -56.27
CA LEU A 56 -33.59 81.24 -57.12
C LEU A 56 -33.80 82.07 -58.40
N ASN A 57 -33.73 83.40 -58.32
CA ASN A 57 -33.89 84.29 -59.48
C ASN A 57 -32.62 84.40 -60.36
N LYS A 58 -31.54 83.69 -60.03
CA LYS A 58 -30.27 83.64 -60.79
C LYS A 58 -29.94 82.26 -61.35
N LEU A 59 -30.57 81.21 -60.85
CA LEU A 59 -30.47 79.88 -61.45
C LEU A 59 -31.27 79.88 -62.75
N ASN A 60 -30.64 79.49 -63.86
CA ASN A 60 -31.31 79.37 -65.16
C ASN A 60 -31.41 77.88 -65.52
N GLY A 61 -32.64 77.40 -65.68
CA GLY A 61 -32.91 75.98 -65.92
C GLY A 61 -32.61 75.13 -64.68
N SER A 62 -33.11 75.51 -63.51
CA SER A 62 -33.01 74.68 -62.29
C SER A 62 -34.27 73.83 -62.07
N THR A 63 -34.23 72.88 -61.14
CA THR A 63 -35.43 72.18 -60.64
C THR A 63 -35.55 72.39 -59.14
N PHE A 64 -36.74 72.72 -58.64
CA PHE A 64 -37.03 72.90 -57.21
C PHE A 64 -38.20 72.01 -56.76
N PHE A 65 -37.93 71.14 -55.78
CA PHE A 65 -38.98 70.41 -55.08
C PHE A 65 -39.51 71.28 -53.94
N ALA A 66 -40.73 71.77 -54.06
CA ALA A 66 -41.32 72.73 -53.14
C ALA A 66 -42.25 72.03 -52.13
N PRO A 67 -41.86 71.94 -50.84
CA PRO A 67 -42.77 71.46 -49.80
C PRO A 67 -43.94 72.43 -49.60
N THR A 68 -45.14 71.87 -49.55
CA THR A 68 -46.38 72.59 -49.27
C THR A 68 -46.46 73.11 -47.82
N ASN A 69 -47.38 74.04 -47.55
CA ASN A 69 -47.63 74.61 -46.20
C ASN A 69 -47.82 73.52 -45.13
N ASP A 70 -48.58 72.47 -45.44
CA ASP A 70 -48.91 71.40 -44.51
C ASP A 70 -47.68 70.58 -44.12
N ALA A 71 -46.75 70.35 -45.06
CA ALA A 71 -45.45 69.74 -44.82
C ALA A 71 -44.59 70.58 -43.85
N ILE A 72 -44.57 71.90 -44.07
CA ILE A 72 -43.73 72.86 -43.35
C ILE A 72 -44.22 73.10 -41.91
N SER A 73 -45.51 72.94 -41.65
CA SER A 73 -46.16 73.24 -40.35
C SER A 73 -45.56 72.54 -39.12
N ARG A 74 -44.72 71.51 -39.32
CA ARG A 74 -44.35 70.52 -38.30
C ARG A 74 -42.94 70.68 -37.68
N ARG A 75 -42.13 71.67 -38.09
CA ARG A 75 -40.70 71.78 -37.64
C ARG A 75 -40.23 73.22 -37.33
N HIS A 76 -39.12 73.35 -36.60
CA HIS A 76 -38.53 74.63 -36.15
C HIS A 76 -36.99 74.64 -36.30
N ASN A 77 -36.48 75.13 -37.44
CA ASN A 77 -35.04 75.00 -37.79
C ASN A 77 -34.25 76.32 -37.65
N ILE A 78 -32.94 76.19 -37.39
CA ILE A 78 -31.93 77.28 -37.34
C ILE A 78 -31.59 77.75 -38.76
N GLN A 79 -31.17 79.01 -38.95
CA GLN A 79 -30.97 79.59 -40.29
C GLN A 79 -29.96 78.83 -41.18
N GLU A 80 -28.84 78.34 -40.63
CA GLU A 80 -27.85 77.59 -41.42
C GLU A 80 -28.35 76.20 -41.82
N GLN A 81 -28.90 75.42 -40.88
CA GLN A 81 -29.51 74.11 -41.15
C GLN A 81 -30.65 74.24 -42.18
N LEU A 82 -31.52 75.24 -42.03
CA LEU A 82 -32.58 75.57 -42.98
C LEU A 82 -32.03 75.87 -44.38
N ARG A 83 -30.92 76.61 -44.49
CA ARG A 83 -30.28 76.92 -45.77
C ARG A 83 -29.70 75.67 -46.44
N GLN A 84 -29.09 74.76 -45.68
CA GLN A 84 -28.59 73.49 -46.22
C GLN A 84 -29.72 72.57 -46.69
N GLN A 85 -30.78 72.45 -45.88
CA GLN A 85 -31.99 71.71 -46.23
C GLN A 85 -32.65 72.25 -47.51
N LEU A 86 -32.75 73.58 -47.66
CA LEU A 86 -33.30 74.19 -48.87
C LEU A 86 -32.41 74.00 -50.12
N PHE A 87 -31.09 73.85 -49.97
CA PHE A 87 -30.22 73.44 -51.08
C PHE A 87 -30.40 71.97 -51.48
N TYR A 88 -30.84 71.09 -50.58
CA TYR A 88 -31.11 69.68 -50.89
C TYR A 88 -32.36 69.49 -51.76
N HIS A 89 -33.30 70.44 -51.67
CA HIS A 89 -34.49 70.51 -52.52
C HIS A 89 -34.23 71.10 -53.92
N LEU A 90 -33.00 71.55 -54.22
CA LEU A 90 -32.63 72.25 -55.46
C LEU A 90 -31.67 71.43 -56.31
N ILE A 91 -31.87 71.48 -57.64
CA ILE A 91 -31.02 70.87 -58.65
C ILE A 91 -30.65 71.94 -59.70
N ASN A 92 -29.41 71.93 -60.17
CA ASN A 92 -28.87 72.94 -61.10
C ASN A 92 -29.10 72.62 -62.59
N TYR A 93 -30.14 71.86 -62.90
CA TYR A 93 -30.59 71.50 -64.25
C TYR A 93 -32.10 71.21 -64.23
N THR A 94 -32.77 71.35 -65.38
CA THR A 94 -34.17 70.93 -65.56
C THR A 94 -34.24 69.41 -65.69
N LEU A 95 -35.21 68.78 -65.02
CA LEU A 95 -35.55 67.38 -65.32
C LEU A 95 -36.06 67.29 -66.76
N PRO A 96 -35.46 66.44 -67.63
CA PRO A 96 -35.82 66.40 -69.04
C PRO A 96 -37.13 65.64 -69.30
N ASP A 97 -37.44 64.65 -68.46
CA ASP A 97 -38.69 63.88 -68.39
C ASP A 97 -38.77 63.20 -67.00
N MET A 98 -39.94 62.71 -66.62
CA MET A 98 -40.12 61.86 -65.43
C MET A 98 -39.52 60.45 -65.66
N PRO A 99 -39.04 59.75 -64.62
CA PRO A 99 -38.40 58.45 -64.79
C PRO A 99 -39.36 57.36 -65.26
N ASP A 100 -38.87 56.48 -66.12
CA ASP A 100 -39.50 55.21 -66.51
C ASP A 100 -39.78 54.35 -65.24
N PRO A 101 -40.96 53.71 -65.11
CA PRO A 101 -41.31 52.93 -63.91
C PRO A 101 -40.41 51.71 -63.68
N SER A 102 -39.55 51.33 -64.63
CA SER A 102 -38.52 50.31 -64.48
C SER A 102 -37.16 50.82 -63.99
N ARG A 103 -36.94 52.15 -63.89
CA ARG A 103 -35.59 52.71 -63.67
C ARG A 103 -35.54 53.94 -62.76
N LEU A 104 -34.86 53.78 -61.63
CA LEU A 104 -34.52 54.88 -60.71
C LEU A 104 -33.64 55.95 -61.40
N GLN A 105 -33.96 57.21 -61.17
CA GLN A 105 -33.14 58.35 -61.62
C GLN A 105 -32.37 58.93 -60.43
N VAL A 106 -31.03 58.93 -60.53
CA VAL A 106 -30.13 59.56 -59.56
C VAL A 106 -29.84 60.99 -59.98
N LEU A 107 -29.95 61.93 -59.05
CA LEU A 107 -29.85 63.36 -59.27
C LEU A 107 -28.82 64.00 -58.36
N GLN A 108 -28.15 65.04 -58.85
CA GLN A 108 -27.17 65.82 -58.08
C GLN A 108 -27.80 67.14 -57.61
N THR A 109 -27.91 67.30 -56.30
CA THR A 109 -28.53 68.49 -55.70
C THR A 109 -27.55 69.67 -55.65
N LEU A 110 -27.99 70.83 -55.14
CA LEU A 110 -27.12 71.93 -54.76
C LEU A 110 -26.61 71.81 -53.31
N HIS A 111 -26.99 70.78 -52.54
CA HIS A 111 -26.48 70.62 -51.18
C HIS A 111 -25.06 70.06 -51.18
N PHE A 112 -24.12 70.78 -50.58
CA PHE A 112 -22.79 70.30 -50.25
C PHE A 112 -22.72 70.11 -48.72
N PRO A 113 -22.72 68.87 -48.22
CA PRO A 113 -22.62 68.59 -46.79
C PRO A 113 -21.36 69.16 -46.17
N ARG A 114 -21.48 69.72 -44.96
CA ARG A 114 -20.36 70.25 -44.18
C ARG A 114 -20.69 70.20 -42.69
N THR A 115 -19.66 70.10 -41.86
CA THR A 115 -19.77 70.26 -40.41
C THR A 115 -20.44 71.61 -40.08
N PRO A 116 -21.42 71.67 -39.15
CA PRO A 116 -21.96 72.92 -38.67
C PRO A 116 -20.88 73.83 -38.09
N LEU A 117 -21.06 75.15 -38.20
CA LEU A 117 -20.19 76.12 -37.55
C LEU A 117 -20.53 76.21 -36.06
N GLU A 118 -19.54 76.10 -35.18
CA GLU A 118 -19.70 76.37 -33.75
C GLU A 118 -18.97 77.67 -33.35
N PRO A 119 -19.61 78.60 -32.61
CA PRO A 119 -21.02 78.61 -32.26
C PRO A 119 -21.93 78.81 -33.50
N PRO A 120 -23.18 78.28 -33.50
CA PRO A 120 -24.08 78.33 -34.66
C PRO A 120 -24.38 79.77 -35.07
N SER A 121 -23.94 80.14 -36.28
CA SER A 121 -24.04 81.52 -36.74
C SER A 121 -25.49 81.97 -36.90
N LYS A 122 -25.85 83.00 -36.13
CA LYS A 122 -27.10 83.76 -36.33
C LYS A 122 -27.00 84.74 -37.50
N GLU A 123 -25.80 84.99 -37.99
CA GLU A 123 -25.52 85.90 -39.10
C GLU A 123 -25.30 85.10 -40.40
N PRO A 124 -25.96 85.48 -41.51
CA PRO A 124 -25.68 84.86 -42.80
C PRO A 124 -24.25 85.19 -43.25
N PRO A 125 -23.59 84.33 -44.04
CA PRO A 125 -22.19 84.49 -44.39
C PRO A 125 -21.89 85.86 -45.04
N PRO A 126 -20.76 86.50 -44.69
CA PRO A 126 -20.47 87.87 -45.08
C PRO A 126 -20.14 87.97 -46.57
N SER A 127 -21.16 88.34 -47.36
CA SER A 127 -21.10 88.51 -48.83
C SER A 127 -21.03 87.17 -49.60
N PRO A 128 -21.20 87.18 -50.95
CA PRO A 128 -21.38 85.97 -51.76
C PRO A 128 -20.20 84.99 -51.72
N PRO A 129 -20.41 83.69 -52.04
CA PRO A 129 -21.24 83.26 -53.16
C PRO A 129 -22.73 83.01 -52.86
N TRP A 130 -23.55 83.27 -53.89
CA TRP A 130 -24.98 82.97 -53.96
C TRP A 130 -25.26 81.48 -54.23
N MET A 131 -24.28 80.76 -54.79
CA MET A 131 -24.24 79.29 -54.80
C MET A 131 -23.41 78.78 -53.60
N PRO A 132 -23.63 77.55 -53.13
CA PRO A 132 -22.70 76.91 -52.21
C PRO A 132 -21.31 76.72 -52.85
N ILE A 133 -20.26 76.75 -52.03
CA ILE A 133 -18.88 76.53 -52.47
C ILE A 133 -18.66 75.02 -52.63
N PRO A 134 -18.16 74.53 -53.78
CA PRO A 134 -17.76 73.14 -53.93
C PRO A 134 -16.67 72.77 -52.91
N GLY A 135 -16.98 71.81 -52.06
CA GLY A 135 -16.17 71.43 -50.90
C GLY A 135 -17.05 70.72 -49.87
N GLY A 136 -16.52 70.51 -48.67
CA GLY A 136 -17.22 69.79 -47.61
C GLY A 136 -17.01 68.27 -47.67
N SER A 137 -17.79 67.54 -46.89
CA SER A 137 -17.44 66.20 -46.39
C SER A 137 -17.62 65.02 -47.38
N LEU A 138 -17.95 65.30 -48.64
CA LEU A 138 -18.09 64.31 -49.73
C LEU A 138 -17.07 64.50 -50.88
N GLY A 139 -15.91 65.11 -50.63
CA GLY A 139 -14.86 65.27 -51.66
C GLY A 139 -15.28 66.24 -52.77
N ALA A 140 -15.82 67.40 -52.37
CA ALA A 140 -16.36 68.43 -53.26
C ALA A 140 -17.44 67.96 -54.25
N LYS A 141 -18.09 66.81 -54.01
CA LYS A 141 -19.33 66.41 -54.68
C LYS A 141 -20.57 66.98 -53.96
N PRO A 142 -21.64 67.32 -54.69
CA PRO A 142 -22.95 67.54 -54.07
C PRO A 142 -23.56 66.23 -53.57
N GLN A 143 -24.48 66.33 -52.62
CA GLN A 143 -25.28 65.21 -52.14
C GLN A 143 -26.26 64.72 -53.22
N ARG A 144 -26.48 63.41 -53.27
CA ARG A 144 -27.36 62.74 -54.22
C ARG A 144 -28.81 62.66 -53.72
N LEU A 145 -29.74 62.58 -54.66
CA LEU A 145 -31.18 62.42 -54.45
C LEU A 145 -31.72 61.45 -55.51
N ARG A 146 -32.67 60.56 -55.15
CA ARG A 146 -33.29 59.61 -56.09
C ARG A 146 -34.75 59.97 -56.36
N ILE A 147 -35.24 59.65 -57.56
CA ILE A 147 -36.67 59.63 -57.91
C ILE A 147 -37.06 58.24 -58.42
N ALA A 148 -38.24 57.75 -58.01
CA ALA A 148 -38.94 56.59 -58.56
C ALA A 148 -40.38 56.95 -58.96
N GLU A 149 -40.88 56.38 -60.05
CA GLU A 149 -42.32 56.30 -60.31
C GLU A 149 -42.89 55.01 -59.67
N ARG A 150 -44.12 55.05 -59.16
CA ARG A 150 -44.87 53.84 -58.75
C ARG A 150 -46.36 54.00 -59.10
N GLY A 151 -46.85 53.20 -60.04
CA GLY A 151 -48.27 53.22 -60.44
C GLY A 151 -48.65 54.47 -61.25
N GLN A 152 -49.07 55.55 -60.57
CA GLN A 152 -49.42 56.84 -61.18
C GLN A 152 -48.80 58.06 -60.46
N GLY A 153 -48.01 57.82 -59.40
CA GLY A 153 -47.32 58.87 -58.64
C GLY A 153 -45.80 58.79 -58.81
N ALA A 154 -45.12 59.85 -58.39
CA ALA A 154 -43.66 59.88 -58.30
C ALA A 154 -43.21 60.24 -56.89
N TRP A 155 -42.16 59.57 -56.41
CA TRP A 155 -41.58 59.78 -55.09
C TRP A 155 -40.13 60.27 -55.18
N VAL A 156 -39.82 61.31 -54.43
CA VAL A 156 -38.52 61.98 -54.37
C VAL A 156 -37.85 61.68 -53.02
N GLY A 157 -36.55 61.41 -53.01
CA GLY A 157 -35.83 60.98 -51.80
C GLY A 157 -36.05 59.52 -51.44
N VAL A 158 -36.20 58.66 -52.45
CA VAL A 158 -36.33 57.20 -52.29
C VAL A 158 -34.98 56.51 -52.01
N ASP A 159 -35.04 55.28 -51.51
CA ASP A 159 -33.87 54.41 -51.29
C ASP A 159 -33.34 53.74 -52.58
N ALA A 160 -32.36 52.87 -52.44
CA ALA A 160 -31.72 52.14 -53.53
C ALA A 160 -32.65 51.17 -54.30
N PHE A 161 -33.78 50.79 -53.69
CA PHE A 161 -34.81 49.93 -54.26
C PHE A 161 -36.06 50.70 -54.66
N GLY A 162 -36.03 52.03 -54.59
CA GLY A 162 -37.16 52.89 -54.91
C GLY A 162 -38.28 52.91 -53.87
N LYS A 163 -38.04 52.52 -52.61
CA LYS A 163 -39.02 52.62 -51.50
C LYS A 163 -38.79 53.92 -50.69
N GLY A 164 -39.66 54.19 -49.71
CA GLY A 164 -39.61 55.45 -48.94
C GLY A 164 -39.95 56.70 -49.76
N GLY A 165 -39.28 57.82 -49.47
CA GLY A 165 -39.45 59.08 -50.19
C GLY A 165 -40.75 59.85 -49.90
N VAL A 166 -40.89 60.99 -50.58
CA VAL A 166 -41.95 62.01 -50.45
C VAL A 166 -42.70 62.12 -51.78
N GLU A 167 -44.03 62.27 -51.78
CA GLU A 167 -44.85 62.20 -52.99
C GLU A 167 -44.96 63.56 -53.71
N VAL A 168 -44.89 63.54 -55.05
CA VAL A 168 -45.13 64.70 -55.92
C VAL A 168 -46.64 64.89 -56.12
N VAL A 169 -47.26 65.67 -55.22
CA VAL A 169 -48.71 65.94 -55.20
C VAL A 169 -49.16 67.07 -56.12
N LYS A 170 -48.23 67.87 -56.67
CA LYS A 170 -48.54 68.86 -57.71
C LYS A 170 -47.65 68.64 -58.93
N GLY A 171 -48.28 68.58 -60.11
CA GLY A 171 -47.61 68.39 -61.39
C GLY A 171 -46.59 69.48 -61.71
N VAL A 172 -45.71 69.19 -62.68
CA VAL A 172 -44.59 70.05 -63.07
C VAL A 172 -45.11 71.41 -63.56
N ILE A 173 -44.70 72.48 -62.87
CA ILE A 173 -44.94 73.86 -63.27
C ILE A 173 -43.65 74.39 -63.92
N ASP A 174 -43.71 74.75 -65.20
CA ASP A 174 -42.61 75.42 -65.89
C ASP A 174 -42.63 76.93 -65.57
N ALA A 175 -41.63 77.37 -64.80
CA ALA A 175 -41.30 78.78 -64.65
C ALA A 175 -40.13 79.09 -65.60
N GLY A 176 -40.09 80.29 -66.19
CA GLY A 176 -39.15 80.64 -67.27
C GLY A 176 -37.66 80.63 -66.91
N ASN A 177 -37.30 80.26 -65.68
CA ASN A 177 -35.94 79.98 -65.25
C ASN A 177 -35.76 78.63 -64.50
N GLY A 178 -36.78 77.77 -64.43
CA GLY A 178 -36.69 76.44 -63.85
C GLY A 178 -38.03 75.75 -63.59
N LEU A 179 -37.99 74.43 -63.38
CA LEU A 179 -39.15 73.60 -63.07
C LEU A 179 -39.46 73.60 -61.56
N LEU A 180 -40.75 73.69 -61.23
CA LEU A 180 -41.28 73.64 -59.87
C LEU A 180 -42.16 72.38 -59.72
N LEU A 181 -41.82 71.51 -58.77
CA LEU A 181 -42.59 70.30 -58.45
C LEU A 181 -43.06 70.39 -56.98
N GLY A 182 -44.37 70.29 -56.72
CA GLY A 182 -44.90 70.39 -55.36
C GLY A 182 -44.93 69.04 -54.65
N ILE A 183 -44.37 69.00 -53.44
CA ILE A 183 -44.25 67.77 -52.63
C ILE A 183 -45.00 67.86 -51.29
N ASP A 184 -45.48 66.72 -50.79
CA ASP A 184 -46.35 66.60 -49.59
C ASP A 184 -45.60 66.57 -48.24
N GLY A 185 -44.29 66.34 -48.31
CA GLY A 185 -43.35 66.33 -47.18
C GLY A 185 -42.13 67.22 -47.44
N VAL A 186 -41.23 67.28 -46.48
CA VAL A 186 -39.96 68.02 -46.59
C VAL A 186 -38.82 67.02 -46.76
N LEU A 187 -37.96 67.23 -47.75
CA LEU A 187 -36.75 66.42 -47.93
C LEU A 187 -35.75 66.78 -46.81
N GLU A 188 -35.39 65.80 -45.99
CA GLU A 188 -34.33 65.95 -44.99
C GLU A 188 -32.99 65.51 -45.60
N PRO A 189 -31.90 66.29 -45.43
CA PRO A 189 -30.58 65.86 -45.88
C PRO A 189 -30.12 64.64 -45.07
N PRO A 190 -29.40 63.68 -45.68
CA PRO A 190 -28.92 62.49 -44.96
C PRO A 190 -28.05 62.83 -43.75
N LEU A 191 -28.16 62.03 -42.69
CA LEU A 191 -27.34 62.13 -41.48
C LEU A 191 -25.90 61.64 -41.74
N ASP A 192 -24.98 61.82 -40.78
CA ASP A 192 -23.65 61.17 -40.85
C ASP A 192 -23.73 59.64 -40.78
N LEU A 193 -22.65 58.98 -41.19
CA LEU A 193 -22.56 57.52 -41.28
C LEU A 193 -22.79 56.83 -39.93
N ALA A 194 -22.38 57.41 -38.80
CA ALA A 194 -22.62 56.83 -37.49
C ALA A 194 -24.12 56.79 -37.16
N HIS A 195 -24.85 57.90 -37.38
CA HIS A 195 -26.29 57.92 -37.23
C HIS A 195 -27.02 57.02 -38.23
N VAL A 196 -26.60 56.98 -39.50
CA VAL A 196 -27.18 56.10 -40.53
C VAL A 196 -27.04 54.63 -40.12
N VAL A 197 -25.84 54.19 -39.71
CA VAL A 197 -25.59 52.82 -39.22
C VAL A 197 -26.43 52.51 -37.98
N SER A 198 -26.56 53.45 -37.04
CA SER A 198 -27.35 53.23 -35.81
C SER A 198 -28.86 53.04 -36.04
N GLN A 199 -29.38 53.52 -37.17
CA GLN A 199 -30.82 53.47 -37.52
C GLN A 199 -31.16 52.37 -38.53
N HIS A 200 -30.18 51.82 -39.24
CA HIS A 200 -30.42 50.92 -40.36
C HIS A 200 -30.61 49.46 -39.92
N SER A 201 -31.83 48.93 -40.08
CA SER A 201 -32.23 47.62 -39.55
C SER A 201 -31.34 46.46 -40.01
N SER A 202 -30.84 46.51 -41.25
CA SER A 202 -30.02 45.44 -41.83
C SER A 202 -28.61 45.32 -41.26
N VAL A 203 -28.18 46.25 -40.39
CA VAL A 203 -26.86 46.23 -39.71
C VAL A 203 -26.98 46.40 -38.18
N SER A 204 -28.13 46.05 -37.61
CA SER A 204 -28.38 46.10 -36.17
C SER A 204 -27.40 45.24 -35.35
N TYR A 205 -26.84 44.16 -35.91
CA TYR A 205 -25.77 43.39 -35.26
C TYR A 205 -24.49 44.22 -35.12
N PHE A 206 -24.04 44.88 -36.20
CA PHE A 206 -22.86 45.75 -36.16
C PHE A 206 -23.04 46.92 -35.18
N ASN A 207 -24.27 47.44 -35.05
CA ASN A 207 -24.60 48.45 -34.05
C ASN A 207 -24.54 47.94 -32.59
N LYS A 208 -24.70 46.62 -32.36
CA LYS A 208 -24.53 45.99 -31.03
C LYS A 208 -23.06 45.90 -30.62
N VAL A 209 -22.16 45.63 -31.57
CA VAL A 209 -20.70 45.54 -31.36
C VAL A 209 -19.97 46.87 -31.63
N LEU A 210 -20.69 47.98 -31.69
CA LEU A 210 -20.15 49.29 -32.07
C LEU A 210 -19.32 49.92 -30.95
N THR A 211 -17.99 49.88 -31.08
CA THR A 211 -17.10 50.48 -30.08
C THR A 211 -17.07 52.02 -30.17
N PRO A 212 -16.78 52.75 -29.08
CA PRO A 212 -16.68 54.22 -29.12
C PRO A 212 -15.63 54.74 -30.12
N ALA A 213 -14.54 54.00 -30.34
CA ALA A 213 -13.52 54.33 -31.33
C ALA A 213 -14.06 54.24 -32.77
N ILE A 214 -14.82 53.17 -33.06
CA ILE A 214 -15.49 52.98 -34.35
C ILE A 214 -16.56 54.06 -34.58
N ALA A 215 -17.38 54.36 -33.58
CA ALA A 215 -18.39 55.41 -33.67
C ALA A 215 -17.76 56.80 -33.93
N ALA A 216 -16.61 57.09 -33.30
CA ALA A 216 -15.85 58.31 -33.57
C ALA A 216 -15.28 58.34 -35.01
N LEU A 217 -14.77 57.21 -35.53
CA LEU A 217 -14.28 57.10 -36.91
C LEU A 217 -15.41 57.35 -37.92
N LEU A 218 -16.56 56.71 -37.75
CA LEU A 218 -17.72 56.84 -38.65
C LEU A 218 -18.34 58.25 -38.64
N ASN A 219 -18.25 58.99 -37.54
CA ASN A 219 -18.76 60.37 -37.44
C ASN A 219 -17.75 61.40 -37.99
N SER A 220 -16.48 61.30 -37.59
CA SER A 220 -15.47 62.34 -37.87
C SER A 220 -14.79 62.24 -39.25
N THR A 221 -14.77 61.06 -39.89
CA THR A 221 -14.08 60.88 -41.17
C THR A 221 -14.92 61.38 -42.33
N SER A 222 -14.39 62.35 -43.09
CA SER A 222 -14.94 62.78 -44.38
C SER A 222 -14.47 61.90 -45.53
N GLU A 223 -15.20 61.93 -46.65
CA GLU A 223 -14.85 61.21 -47.89
C GLU A 223 -14.85 59.67 -47.74
N LEU A 224 -15.52 59.17 -46.69
CA LEU A 224 -15.52 57.77 -46.29
C LEU A 224 -16.52 56.94 -47.14
N THR A 225 -16.06 55.80 -47.64
CA THR A 225 -16.89 54.77 -48.28
C THR A 225 -16.81 53.52 -47.41
N VAL A 226 -17.94 53.01 -46.92
CA VAL A 226 -17.98 51.80 -46.07
C VAL A 226 -18.83 50.71 -46.72
N PHE A 227 -18.34 49.47 -46.68
CA PHE A 227 -19.04 48.28 -47.13
C PHE A 227 -19.37 47.42 -45.90
N LEU A 228 -20.52 47.59 -45.24
CA LEU A 228 -20.83 46.83 -44.02
C LEU A 228 -21.53 45.49 -44.32
N PRO A 229 -21.18 44.39 -43.62
CA PRO A 229 -21.93 43.14 -43.72
C PRO A 229 -23.32 43.26 -43.10
N VAL A 230 -24.34 42.71 -43.77
CA VAL A 230 -25.70 42.59 -43.24
C VAL A 230 -25.78 41.66 -42.02
N ASN A 231 -26.82 41.76 -41.20
CA ASN A 231 -27.03 40.91 -40.01
C ASN A 231 -26.77 39.42 -40.28
N ASP A 232 -27.34 38.87 -41.36
CA ASP A 232 -27.19 37.47 -41.79
C ASP A 232 -25.71 37.04 -41.93
N ALA A 233 -24.83 37.96 -42.34
CA ALA A 233 -23.39 37.71 -42.47
C ALA A 233 -22.68 37.57 -41.12
N TRP A 234 -23.16 38.28 -40.09
CA TRP A 234 -22.67 38.16 -38.72
C TRP A 234 -23.30 36.96 -38.00
N GLU A 235 -24.56 36.64 -38.27
CA GLU A 235 -25.26 35.47 -37.72
C GLU A 235 -24.75 34.15 -38.31
N ALA A 236 -24.14 34.17 -39.50
CA ALA A 236 -23.44 33.05 -40.10
C ALA A 236 -22.08 32.70 -39.45
N LEU A 237 -21.54 33.58 -38.59
CA LEU A 237 -20.28 33.32 -37.89
C LEU A 237 -20.47 32.29 -36.74
N PRO A 238 -19.50 31.40 -36.48
CA PRO A 238 -19.52 30.48 -35.35
C PRO A 238 -19.81 31.15 -34.00
N ASP A 239 -20.54 30.48 -33.12
CA ASP A 239 -20.97 31.02 -31.81
C ASP A 239 -19.83 31.60 -30.97
N LEU A 240 -18.63 30.99 -31.04
CA LEU A 240 -17.43 31.43 -30.33
C LEU A 240 -16.83 32.73 -30.92
N GLU A 241 -16.87 32.90 -32.24
CA GLU A 241 -16.47 34.13 -32.92
C GLU A 241 -17.44 35.27 -32.57
N ARG A 242 -18.75 34.99 -32.59
CA ARG A 242 -19.77 35.97 -32.20
C ARG A 242 -19.63 36.39 -30.73
N LEU A 243 -19.40 35.42 -29.83
CA LEU A 243 -19.15 35.69 -28.42
C LEU A 243 -17.85 36.48 -28.17
N TYR A 244 -16.80 36.24 -28.96
CA TYR A 244 -15.59 37.07 -28.94
C TYR A 244 -15.88 38.50 -29.40
N LEU A 245 -16.53 38.68 -30.55
CA LEU A 245 -16.85 39.99 -31.14
C LEU A 245 -17.83 40.82 -30.29
N GLU A 246 -18.65 40.19 -29.44
CA GLU A 246 -19.49 40.86 -28.45
C GLU A 246 -18.77 41.21 -27.14
N SER A 247 -17.51 40.81 -26.96
CA SER A 247 -16.69 41.13 -25.78
C SER A 247 -15.90 42.43 -25.93
N GLU A 248 -15.57 43.07 -24.80
CA GLU A 248 -14.75 44.30 -24.77
C GLU A 248 -13.35 44.13 -25.41
N PHE A 249 -12.83 42.90 -25.39
CA PHE A 249 -11.51 42.54 -25.91
C PHE A 249 -11.42 42.52 -27.45
N ALA A 250 -12.54 42.50 -28.16
CA ALA A 250 -12.55 42.50 -29.63
C ALA A 250 -12.37 43.88 -30.27
N THR A 251 -12.17 44.95 -29.47
CA THR A 251 -12.11 46.34 -29.96
C THR A 251 -11.10 46.55 -31.10
N ASP A 252 -9.92 45.94 -31.03
CA ASP A 252 -8.88 46.07 -32.06
C ASP A 252 -9.19 45.23 -33.32
N ASP A 253 -9.73 44.02 -33.15
CA ASP A 253 -10.17 43.18 -34.27
C ASP A 253 -11.37 43.77 -35.01
N LEU A 254 -12.36 44.33 -34.29
CA LEU A 254 -13.48 45.08 -34.88
C LEU A 254 -12.99 46.31 -35.64
N SER A 255 -11.95 46.97 -35.15
CA SER A 255 -11.32 48.12 -35.83
C SER A 255 -10.55 47.68 -37.09
N ARG A 256 -9.83 46.55 -37.05
CA ARG A 256 -9.19 45.91 -38.21
C ARG A 256 -10.23 45.50 -39.26
N ILE A 257 -11.30 44.83 -38.83
CA ILE A 257 -12.44 44.45 -39.69
C ILE A 257 -12.99 45.71 -40.37
N LEU A 258 -13.35 46.76 -39.63
CA LEU A 258 -13.87 47.99 -40.23
C LEU A 258 -12.87 48.64 -41.19
N ASN A 259 -11.57 48.68 -40.85
CA ASN A 259 -10.53 49.25 -41.72
C ASN A 259 -10.36 48.47 -43.04
N ALA A 260 -10.63 47.16 -43.06
CA ALA A 260 -10.68 46.35 -44.27
C ALA A 260 -12.00 46.50 -45.06
N HIS A 261 -13.09 46.93 -44.41
CA HIS A 261 -14.39 47.22 -45.03
C HIS A 261 -14.54 48.71 -45.42
N ALA A 262 -13.56 49.56 -45.11
CA ALA A 262 -13.60 51.01 -45.30
C ALA A 262 -12.56 51.49 -46.33
N VAL A 263 -12.95 52.46 -47.15
CA VAL A 263 -12.13 53.10 -48.19
C VAL A 263 -12.21 54.62 -48.01
N VAL A 264 -11.06 55.27 -47.84
CA VAL A 264 -10.94 56.74 -47.79
C VAL A 264 -10.14 57.21 -49.00
N ALA A 265 -10.75 58.10 -49.80
CA ALA A 265 -10.15 58.64 -51.01
C ALA A 265 -10.80 59.99 -51.35
N LYS A 266 -10.09 60.85 -52.11
CA LYS A 266 -10.48 62.22 -52.52
C LYS A 266 -11.92 62.45 -53.02
N GLU A 267 -12.63 61.38 -53.37
CA GLU A 267 -14.04 61.35 -53.75
C GLU A 267 -14.63 60.03 -53.25
N VAL A 268 -15.81 60.06 -52.63
CA VAL A 268 -16.55 58.86 -52.21
C VAL A 268 -16.88 57.93 -53.39
N LYS A 269 -16.98 56.61 -53.15
CA LYS A 269 -17.21 55.61 -54.21
C LYS A 269 -18.67 55.19 -54.27
N TRP A 270 -19.36 55.78 -55.23
CA TRP A 270 -20.73 55.44 -55.62
C TRP A 270 -20.75 54.20 -56.52
N SER A 271 -21.87 53.49 -56.55
CA SER A 271 -22.05 52.26 -57.34
C SER A 271 -21.95 52.46 -58.86
N ASP A 272 -22.15 53.68 -59.37
CA ASP A 272 -21.87 54.03 -60.77
C ASP A 272 -20.36 54.10 -61.10
N THR A 273 -19.49 54.20 -60.08
CA THR A 273 -18.02 54.19 -60.22
C THR A 273 -17.38 52.81 -60.11
N PHE A 274 -18.18 51.75 -59.90
CA PHE A 274 -17.71 50.38 -59.66
C PHE A 274 -17.21 49.60 -60.90
N PRO A 275 -17.69 49.83 -62.14
CA PRO A 275 -17.19 49.07 -63.30
C PRO A 275 -15.67 49.16 -63.49
N ALA A 276 -15.00 48.01 -63.43
CA ALA A 276 -13.54 47.86 -63.51
C ALA A 276 -12.74 48.61 -62.42
N ALA A 277 -13.35 48.87 -61.27
CA ALA A 277 -12.69 49.55 -60.15
C ALA A 277 -11.90 48.59 -59.23
N LYS A 278 -10.77 49.08 -58.72
CA LYS A 278 -10.08 48.52 -57.56
C LYS A 278 -9.91 49.60 -56.50
N PHE A 279 -10.29 49.32 -55.26
CA PHE A 279 -10.22 50.27 -54.16
C PHE A 279 -9.22 49.81 -53.10
N LYS A 280 -8.35 50.70 -52.64
CA LYS A 280 -7.48 50.44 -51.49
C LYS A 280 -8.20 50.83 -50.20
N THR A 281 -8.22 49.92 -49.23
CA THR A 281 -8.88 50.09 -47.94
C THR A 281 -8.00 50.91 -46.96
N ILE A 282 -8.53 51.22 -45.78
CA ILE A 282 -7.74 51.85 -44.70
C ILE A 282 -6.65 50.88 -44.19
N ASP A 283 -6.99 49.59 -44.05
CA ASP A 283 -6.06 48.50 -43.72
C ASP A 283 -5.01 48.25 -44.84
N GLY A 284 -5.30 48.75 -46.05
CA GLY A 284 -4.40 48.73 -47.18
C GLY A 284 -4.52 47.51 -48.10
N SER A 285 -5.43 46.59 -47.76
CA SER A 285 -5.95 45.57 -48.67
C SER A 285 -6.62 46.20 -49.92
N VAL A 286 -6.83 45.40 -50.96
CA VAL A 286 -7.42 45.86 -52.22
C VAL A 286 -8.73 45.13 -52.46
N LEU A 287 -9.83 45.89 -52.48
CA LEU A 287 -11.14 45.41 -52.91
C LEU A 287 -11.22 45.44 -54.43
N GLU A 288 -11.53 44.32 -55.05
CA GLU A 288 -11.73 44.18 -56.50
C GLU A 288 -13.23 44.08 -56.79
N VAL A 289 -13.76 44.99 -57.60
CA VAL A 289 -15.20 45.07 -57.85
C VAL A 289 -15.53 44.50 -59.22
N VAL A 290 -16.32 43.41 -59.23
CA VAL A 290 -16.75 42.71 -60.44
C VAL A 290 -18.24 42.99 -60.65
N VAL A 291 -18.56 43.68 -61.73
CA VAL A 291 -19.94 44.01 -62.12
C VAL A 291 -20.35 43.06 -63.23
N THR A 292 -21.32 42.18 -62.95
CA THR A 292 -21.97 41.31 -63.96
C THR A 292 -23.38 41.84 -64.27
N PRO A 293 -24.05 41.39 -65.35
CA PRO A 293 -25.42 41.80 -65.66
C PRO A 293 -26.47 41.40 -64.61
N GLU A 294 -26.16 40.41 -63.76
CA GLU A 294 -27.08 39.84 -62.76
C GLU A 294 -26.77 40.33 -61.34
N LYS A 295 -25.50 40.55 -61.00
CA LYS A 295 -25.04 41.00 -59.68
C LYS A 295 -23.69 41.73 -59.70
N THR A 296 -23.46 42.54 -58.67
CA THR A 296 -22.13 43.12 -58.38
C THR A 296 -21.53 42.41 -57.17
N THR A 297 -20.26 42.04 -57.25
CA THR A 297 -19.49 41.46 -56.14
C THR A 297 -18.27 42.32 -55.81
N ILE A 298 -17.97 42.44 -54.52
CA ILE A 298 -16.86 43.21 -53.95
C ILE A 298 -15.95 42.19 -53.27
N SER A 299 -14.81 41.90 -53.90
CA SER A 299 -13.96 40.75 -53.57
C SER A 299 -14.78 39.44 -53.53
N SER A 300 -15.05 38.90 -52.33
CA SER A 300 -15.82 37.68 -52.09
C SER A 300 -17.32 37.90 -51.86
N ALA A 301 -17.73 39.10 -51.47
CA ALA A 301 -19.10 39.38 -51.03
C ALA A 301 -20.00 39.92 -52.15
N GLU A 302 -21.30 39.64 -52.09
CA GLU A 302 -22.30 40.22 -53.00
C GLU A 302 -22.79 41.57 -52.46
N LEU A 303 -23.01 42.54 -53.35
CA LEU A 303 -23.54 43.85 -53.01
C LEU A 303 -25.07 43.77 -52.83
N VAL A 304 -25.51 43.79 -51.57
CA VAL A 304 -26.92 43.65 -51.18
C VAL A 304 -27.68 44.96 -51.37
N GLU A 305 -27.13 46.08 -50.87
CA GLU A 305 -27.74 47.40 -50.99
C GLU A 305 -26.69 48.47 -51.34
N PRO A 306 -26.76 49.10 -52.53
CA PRO A 306 -25.81 50.12 -52.97
C PRO A 306 -26.23 51.55 -52.59
N ASP A 307 -25.26 52.44 -52.42
CA ASP A 307 -25.48 53.89 -52.38
C ASP A 307 -26.50 54.31 -51.27
N ILE A 308 -26.28 53.87 -50.02
CA ILE A 308 -26.97 54.46 -48.86
C ILE A 308 -26.26 55.78 -48.52
N TYR A 309 -26.98 56.89 -48.66
CA TYR A 309 -26.41 58.23 -48.59
C TYR A 309 -26.19 58.69 -47.14
N ALA A 310 -25.05 59.34 -46.89
CA ALA A 310 -24.73 59.98 -45.62
C ALA A 310 -24.08 61.36 -45.85
N SER A 311 -23.98 62.19 -44.81
CA SER A 311 -23.42 63.55 -44.90
C SER A 311 -21.90 63.58 -45.06
N ASN A 312 -21.19 62.60 -44.51
CA ASN A 312 -19.72 62.50 -44.53
C ASN A 312 -19.18 61.34 -45.39
N GLY A 313 -20.07 60.57 -46.03
CA GLY A 313 -19.67 59.42 -46.80
C GLY A 313 -20.81 58.71 -47.51
N VAL A 314 -20.55 57.46 -47.90
CA VAL A 314 -21.54 56.53 -48.46
C VAL A 314 -21.39 55.16 -47.79
N LEU A 315 -22.53 54.55 -47.48
CA LEU A 315 -22.63 53.18 -46.98
C LEU A 315 -23.13 52.28 -48.10
N HIS A 316 -22.56 51.09 -48.22
CA HIS A 316 -23.01 49.98 -49.05
C HIS A 316 -23.13 48.75 -48.15
N LEU A 317 -24.11 47.89 -48.40
CA LEU A 317 -24.30 46.65 -47.64
C LEU A 317 -23.85 45.44 -48.45
N VAL A 318 -23.12 44.53 -47.81
CA VAL A 318 -22.54 43.34 -48.44
C VAL A 318 -22.99 42.04 -47.74
N SER A 319 -23.00 40.93 -48.49
CA SER A 319 -23.58 39.65 -48.07
C SER A 319 -22.69 38.82 -47.12
N SER A 320 -21.42 39.17 -46.96
CA SER A 320 -20.44 38.48 -46.12
C SER A 320 -19.38 39.46 -45.63
N LEU A 321 -18.58 39.05 -44.65
CA LEU A 321 -17.36 39.79 -44.29
C LEU A 321 -16.36 39.76 -45.45
N LEU A 322 -15.58 40.83 -45.57
CA LEU A 322 -14.50 41.04 -46.56
C LEU A 322 -13.10 40.68 -46.02
N VAL A 323 -13.00 40.27 -44.75
CA VAL A 323 -11.77 39.76 -44.12
C VAL A 323 -12.13 38.67 -43.13
N ASP A 324 -11.30 37.62 -43.08
CA ASP A 324 -11.49 36.51 -42.14
C ASP A 324 -11.04 36.89 -40.72
N LEU A 325 -11.65 36.23 -39.72
CA LEU A 325 -11.35 36.40 -38.31
C LEU A 325 -10.52 35.24 -37.78
N GLU A 326 -9.20 35.41 -37.75
CA GLU A 326 -8.31 34.43 -37.12
C GLU A 326 -8.50 34.45 -35.58
N ILE A 327 -9.26 33.47 -35.09
CA ILE A 327 -9.40 33.18 -33.66
C ILE A 327 -8.19 32.38 -33.19
N THR A 328 -7.37 32.99 -32.33
CA THR A 328 -6.37 32.25 -31.54
C THR A 328 -7.04 31.57 -30.34
N PRO A 329 -6.39 30.57 -29.71
CA PRO A 329 -6.77 30.08 -28.40
C PRO A 329 -6.92 31.20 -27.34
N GLU A 330 -6.19 32.31 -27.45
CA GLU A 330 -6.30 33.43 -26.51
C GLU A 330 -7.64 34.16 -26.67
N LYS A 331 -8.02 34.53 -27.89
CA LYS A 331 -9.33 35.14 -28.20
C LYS A 331 -10.49 34.25 -27.75
N SER A 332 -10.32 32.92 -27.87
CA SER A 332 -11.28 31.94 -27.37
C SER A 332 -11.40 31.92 -25.84
N LEU A 333 -10.27 31.99 -25.11
CA LEU A 333 -10.27 32.06 -23.64
C LEU A 333 -10.90 33.37 -23.15
N LEU A 334 -10.65 34.49 -23.83
CA LEU A 334 -11.28 35.78 -23.54
C LEU A 334 -12.81 35.71 -23.72
N ALA A 335 -13.29 35.16 -24.84
CA ALA A 335 -14.71 34.96 -25.10
C ALA A 335 -15.40 34.03 -24.08
N LEU A 336 -14.66 33.03 -23.57
CA LEU A 336 -15.19 32.00 -22.66
C LEU A 336 -15.01 32.33 -21.16
N ASN A 337 -14.84 33.63 -20.83
CA ASN A 337 -14.75 34.16 -19.46
C ASN A 337 -13.55 33.61 -18.66
N CYS A 338 -12.37 33.63 -19.28
CA CYS A 338 -11.05 33.37 -18.67
C CYS A 338 -10.11 34.59 -18.77
N SER A 339 -10.64 35.81 -18.70
CA SER A 339 -9.88 37.06 -18.83
C SER A 339 -8.79 37.23 -17.75
N SER A 340 -9.04 36.75 -16.54
CA SER A 340 -8.07 36.76 -15.44
C SER A 340 -6.96 35.74 -15.68
N PHE A 341 -7.26 34.57 -16.26
CA PHE A 341 -6.25 33.58 -16.64
C PHE A 341 -5.32 34.13 -17.73
N VAL A 342 -5.88 34.75 -18.77
CA VAL A 342 -5.09 35.42 -19.83
C VAL A 342 -4.26 36.57 -19.26
N SER A 343 -4.83 37.39 -18.36
CA SER A 343 -4.09 38.45 -17.66
C SER A 343 -2.94 37.95 -16.78
N LEU A 344 -3.04 36.73 -16.23
CA LEU A 344 -1.95 36.09 -15.48
C LEU A 344 -0.84 35.62 -16.44
N LEU A 345 -1.18 35.02 -17.58
CA LEU A 345 -0.22 34.55 -18.60
C LEU A 345 0.60 35.68 -19.22
N HIS A 346 -0.03 36.81 -19.55
CA HIS A 346 0.68 38.02 -19.99
C HIS A 346 1.61 38.59 -18.92
N SER A 347 1.28 38.41 -17.62
CA SER A 347 2.12 38.93 -16.53
C SER A 347 3.43 38.17 -16.29
N VAL A 348 3.64 37.03 -16.96
CA VAL A 348 4.84 36.18 -16.85
C VAL A 348 5.42 35.77 -18.22
N ASP A 349 5.07 36.49 -19.28
CA ASP A 349 5.53 36.26 -20.66
C ASP A 349 5.23 34.85 -21.22
N LEU A 350 4.07 34.28 -20.85
CA LEU A 350 3.60 32.97 -21.33
C LEU A 350 2.55 33.04 -22.44
N ALA A 351 2.22 34.23 -22.95
CA ALA A 351 1.24 34.42 -24.04
C ALA A 351 1.61 33.67 -25.34
N GLY A 352 2.89 33.35 -25.54
CA GLY A 352 3.36 32.50 -26.64
C GLY A 352 2.73 31.10 -26.65
N LEU A 353 2.42 30.51 -25.49
CA LEU A 353 1.75 29.19 -25.38
C LEU A 353 0.29 29.20 -25.85
N VAL A 354 -0.26 30.37 -26.17
CA VAL A 354 -1.70 30.58 -26.45
C VAL A 354 -1.95 31.29 -27.79
N ASN A 355 -0.96 32.04 -28.29
CA ASN A 355 -1.01 32.62 -29.63
C ASN A 355 -0.27 31.80 -30.69
N ASP A 356 0.57 30.83 -30.31
CA ASP A 356 1.07 29.84 -31.26
C ASP A 356 -0.08 28.95 -31.76
N THR A 357 -0.25 28.93 -33.08
CA THR A 357 -1.26 28.11 -33.78
C THR A 357 -0.67 26.87 -34.45
N GLU A 358 0.66 26.72 -34.51
CA GLU A 358 1.33 25.56 -35.07
C GLU A 358 1.45 24.42 -34.05
N THR A 359 1.79 24.74 -32.80
CA THR A 359 1.91 23.73 -31.75
C THR A 359 0.54 23.27 -31.22
N GLN A 360 0.46 21.98 -30.86
CA GLN A 360 -0.74 21.38 -30.30
C GLN A 360 -0.69 21.40 -28.78
N TYR A 361 -1.65 22.05 -28.13
CA TYR A 361 -1.80 22.06 -26.68
C TYR A 361 -3.21 21.69 -26.24
N THR A 362 -3.28 20.88 -25.17
CA THR A 362 -4.48 20.76 -24.34
C THR A 362 -4.33 21.75 -23.18
N ILE A 363 -5.20 22.75 -23.13
CA ILE A 363 -5.16 23.86 -22.18
C ILE A 363 -6.18 23.60 -21.08
N LEU A 364 -5.74 23.57 -19.83
CA LEU A 364 -6.60 23.41 -18.65
C LEU A 364 -6.89 24.79 -18.07
N ALA A 365 -7.98 25.42 -18.47
CA ALA A 365 -8.28 26.81 -18.13
C ALA A 365 -9.26 26.93 -16.94
N PRO A 366 -8.87 27.52 -15.80
CA PRO A 366 -9.83 27.96 -14.81
C PRO A 366 -10.53 29.23 -15.34
N ARG A 367 -11.86 29.29 -15.19
CA ARG A 367 -12.67 30.48 -15.53
C ARG A 367 -12.53 31.57 -14.46
N ASP A 368 -12.96 32.78 -14.78
CA ASP A 368 -12.84 33.94 -13.88
C ASP A 368 -13.69 33.80 -12.61
N ASP A 369 -14.83 33.11 -12.68
CA ASP A 369 -15.63 32.74 -11.50
C ASP A 369 -14.86 31.77 -10.60
N VAL A 370 -14.25 30.73 -11.17
CA VAL A 370 -13.38 29.79 -10.44
C VAL A 370 -12.17 30.51 -9.84
N LEU A 371 -11.47 31.35 -10.60
CA LEU A 371 -10.30 32.11 -10.13
C LEU A 371 -10.67 33.08 -9.00
N SER A 372 -11.85 33.71 -9.05
CA SER A 372 -12.28 34.64 -8.00
C SER A 372 -12.41 33.98 -6.62
N LEU A 373 -12.70 32.67 -6.56
CA LEU A 373 -12.80 31.91 -5.32
C LEU A 373 -11.43 31.63 -4.65
N PHE A 374 -10.34 31.66 -5.42
CA PHE A 374 -8.96 31.48 -4.95
C PHE A 374 -8.17 32.81 -4.92
N GLY A 375 -8.81 33.92 -5.26
CA GLY A 375 -8.26 35.27 -5.29
C GLY A 375 -8.03 35.92 -3.92
N GLY A 376 -7.45 35.18 -2.97
CA GLY A 376 -7.24 35.61 -1.58
C GLY A 376 -5.84 35.38 -1.00
N GLY A 377 -4.94 34.77 -1.76
CA GLY A 377 -3.57 34.42 -1.33
C GLY A 377 -3.05 33.11 -1.93
N ASP A 378 -3.93 32.26 -2.44
CA ASP A 378 -3.59 30.93 -2.99
C ASP A 378 -2.97 30.98 -4.40
N ILE A 379 -3.02 32.14 -5.08
CA ILE A 379 -2.40 32.38 -6.39
C ILE A 379 -1.15 33.26 -6.18
N PRO A 380 0.04 32.84 -6.66
CA PRO A 380 1.27 33.62 -6.50
C PRO A 380 1.21 35.00 -7.20
N GLN A 381 2.08 35.91 -6.77
CA GLN A 381 2.07 37.30 -7.24
C GLN A 381 2.35 37.42 -8.75
N LYS A 382 1.70 38.38 -9.41
CA LYS A 382 1.93 38.66 -10.85
C LYS A 382 3.41 38.96 -11.11
N GLY A 383 3.97 38.30 -12.12
CA GLY A 383 5.40 38.40 -12.44
C GLY A 383 6.35 37.53 -11.60
N SER A 384 5.86 36.64 -10.72
CA SER A 384 6.73 35.69 -10.02
C SER A 384 7.01 34.43 -10.85
N GLU A 385 8.20 33.84 -10.67
CA GLU A 385 8.53 32.54 -11.27
C GLU A 385 7.65 31.41 -10.69
N GLU A 386 7.10 31.56 -9.48
CA GLU A 386 6.10 30.65 -8.90
C GLU A 386 4.78 30.67 -9.69
N LEU A 387 4.32 31.87 -10.10
CA LEU A 387 3.12 32.01 -10.95
C LEU A 387 3.38 31.39 -12.33
N LYS A 388 4.56 31.65 -12.91
CA LYS A 388 5.00 31.07 -14.19
C LYS A 388 5.04 29.54 -14.14
N ARG A 389 5.63 28.96 -13.08
CA ARG A 389 5.64 27.52 -12.78
C ARG A 389 4.22 26.95 -12.71
N LEU A 390 3.33 27.61 -11.95
CA LEU A 390 1.93 27.23 -11.82
C LEU A 390 1.19 27.28 -13.17
N LEU A 391 1.37 28.33 -13.96
CA LEU A 391 0.69 28.49 -15.25
C LEU A 391 1.18 27.49 -16.30
N GLN A 392 2.49 27.22 -16.39
CA GLN A 392 3.01 26.17 -17.29
C GLN A 392 2.43 24.78 -16.98
N TYR A 393 2.09 24.49 -15.72
CA TYR A 393 1.47 23.24 -15.31
C TYR A 393 0.02 23.05 -15.85
N HIS A 394 -0.62 24.12 -16.33
CA HIS A 394 -1.95 24.07 -16.94
C HIS A 394 -1.93 23.72 -18.45
N PHE A 395 -0.76 23.61 -19.08
CA PHE A 395 -0.61 23.25 -20.49
C PHE A 395 -0.07 21.83 -20.64
N ILE A 396 -0.76 21.00 -21.43
CA ILE A 396 -0.34 19.63 -21.75
C ILE A 396 -0.05 19.56 -23.27
N PRO A 397 1.19 19.28 -23.71
CA PRO A 397 1.49 19.08 -25.12
C PRO A 397 0.65 17.96 -25.77
N GLY A 398 0.15 18.23 -26.98
CA GLY A 398 -0.69 17.34 -27.78
C GLY A 398 -2.19 17.46 -27.51
N LEU A 399 -3.00 16.93 -28.44
CA LEU A 399 -4.47 16.96 -28.37
C LEU A 399 -5.06 15.75 -27.62
N TRP A 400 -5.47 15.95 -26.36
CA TRP A 400 -5.92 14.91 -25.44
C TRP A 400 -7.45 14.88 -25.29
N SER A 401 -8.16 14.32 -26.28
CA SER A 401 -9.62 14.22 -26.25
C SER A 401 -10.15 13.17 -25.24
N PRO A 402 -11.41 13.27 -24.76
CA PRO A 402 -11.99 12.37 -23.73
C PRO A 402 -12.08 10.88 -24.10
N LYS A 403 -11.73 10.52 -25.34
CA LYS A 403 -11.63 9.14 -25.84
C LYS A 403 -10.22 8.56 -25.72
N LYS A 404 -9.18 9.41 -25.63
CA LYS A 404 -7.77 9.01 -25.41
C LYS A 404 -7.42 8.84 -23.93
N LEU A 405 -8.13 9.55 -23.05
CA LEU A 405 -7.83 9.60 -21.60
C LEU A 405 -8.27 8.31 -20.88
N GLY A 406 -7.32 7.69 -20.18
CA GLY A 406 -7.54 6.55 -19.30
C GLY A 406 -7.34 6.90 -17.82
N ASN A 407 -7.94 6.11 -16.92
CA ASN A 407 -7.75 6.28 -15.47
C ASN A 407 -6.35 5.80 -15.05
N GLY A 408 -5.62 6.63 -14.29
CA GLY A 408 -4.23 6.33 -13.92
C GLY A 408 -3.23 6.62 -15.04
N MET A 409 -3.63 7.43 -16.04
CA MET A 409 -2.72 7.96 -17.04
C MET A 409 -1.96 9.15 -16.46
N LEU A 410 -0.64 9.20 -16.70
CA LEU A 410 0.18 10.37 -16.44
C LEU A 410 0.42 11.11 -17.76
N LEU A 411 0.28 12.43 -17.76
CA LEU A 411 0.54 13.28 -18.92
C LEU A 411 1.63 14.29 -18.56
N GLU A 412 2.66 14.40 -19.39
CA GLU A 412 3.66 15.47 -19.26
C GLU A 412 3.02 16.83 -19.53
N THR A 413 3.36 17.84 -18.73
CA THR A 413 2.93 19.23 -18.93
C THR A 413 4.02 20.06 -19.62
N ALA A 414 3.74 21.34 -19.91
CA ALA A 414 4.74 22.28 -20.40
C ALA A 414 5.70 22.78 -19.30
N LEU A 415 5.41 22.50 -18.03
CA LEU A 415 6.28 22.81 -16.90
C LEU A 415 7.52 21.90 -16.92
N ILE A 416 8.70 22.53 -16.97
CA ILE A 416 10.01 21.90 -16.81
C ILE A 416 10.49 22.14 -15.37
N GLU A 417 11.03 21.12 -14.72
CA GLU A 417 11.50 21.18 -13.33
C GLU A 417 12.99 20.87 -13.22
N ASP A 418 13.74 21.72 -12.50
CA ASP A 418 15.12 21.43 -12.09
C ASP A 418 15.20 20.14 -11.25
N GLY A 419 14.19 19.91 -10.40
CA GLY A 419 14.04 18.68 -9.60
C GLY A 419 13.82 17.41 -10.42
N LEU A 420 13.44 17.54 -11.70
CA LEU A 420 13.31 16.43 -12.63
C LEU A 420 14.46 16.38 -13.66
N ASP A 421 15.59 17.08 -13.42
CA ASP A 421 16.77 17.08 -14.31
C ASP A 421 16.43 17.65 -15.70
N GLN A 422 15.73 18.80 -15.71
CA GLN A 422 15.08 19.40 -16.89
C GLN A 422 13.99 18.53 -17.53
N GLY A 423 13.50 17.52 -16.80
CA GLY A 423 12.31 16.74 -17.14
C GLY A 423 11.01 17.55 -17.01
N ARG A 424 9.98 17.11 -17.71
CA ARG A 424 8.63 17.69 -17.63
C ARG A 424 7.85 17.14 -16.45
N GLN A 425 7.19 18.03 -15.71
CA GLN A 425 6.33 17.64 -14.60
C GLN A 425 5.06 16.98 -15.12
N ALA A 426 4.65 15.88 -14.49
CA ALA A 426 3.48 15.11 -14.88
C ALA A 426 2.20 15.62 -14.19
N VAL A 427 1.05 15.38 -14.82
CA VAL A 427 -0.28 15.51 -14.19
C VAL A 427 -1.03 14.18 -14.31
N ALA A 428 -1.58 13.73 -13.18
CA ALA A 428 -2.34 12.49 -13.10
C ALA A 428 -3.79 12.68 -13.58
N VAL A 429 -4.29 11.72 -14.36
CA VAL A 429 -5.65 11.70 -14.90
C VAL A 429 -6.50 10.65 -14.19
N GLU A 430 -7.54 11.08 -13.48
CA GLU A 430 -8.60 10.20 -12.97
C GLU A 430 -9.76 10.15 -13.97
N VAL A 431 -10.30 8.96 -14.25
CA VAL A 431 -11.48 8.79 -15.13
C VAL A 431 -12.48 7.85 -14.45
N SER A 432 -13.53 8.42 -13.86
CA SER A 432 -14.62 7.67 -13.25
C SER A 432 -15.81 7.56 -14.20
N SER A 433 -16.15 6.34 -14.61
CA SER A 433 -17.33 6.05 -15.44
C SER A 433 -18.51 5.65 -14.56
N LYS A 434 -19.52 6.53 -14.43
CA LYS A 434 -20.76 6.26 -13.68
C LYS A 434 -21.95 6.15 -14.63
N LYS A 435 -22.09 4.96 -15.23
CA LYS A 435 -23.17 4.47 -16.12
C LYS A 435 -23.49 5.30 -17.36
N ASP A 436 -23.76 6.60 -17.23
CA ASP A 436 -24.13 7.50 -18.33
C ASP A 436 -23.23 8.75 -18.41
N ASP A 437 -22.35 9.00 -17.42
CA ASP A 437 -21.41 10.13 -17.40
C ASP A 437 -19.96 9.69 -17.08
N LYS A 438 -18.99 10.39 -17.68
CA LYS A 438 -17.54 10.23 -17.49
C LYS A 438 -16.97 11.44 -16.74
N ALA A 439 -16.93 11.34 -15.42
CA ALA A 439 -16.23 12.32 -14.59
C ALA A 439 -14.70 12.15 -14.76
N ILE A 440 -14.08 13.06 -15.51
CA ILE A 440 -12.63 13.15 -15.69
C ILE A 440 -12.05 14.22 -14.76
N ARG A 441 -10.84 13.99 -14.24
CA ARG A 441 -10.08 14.97 -13.44
C ARG A 441 -8.59 14.98 -13.85
N PHE A 442 -7.99 16.16 -13.79
CA PHE A 442 -6.54 16.37 -13.92
C PHE A 442 -6.00 16.88 -12.57
N GLY A 443 -5.02 16.22 -11.97
CA GLY A 443 -4.48 16.64 -10.65
C GLY A 443 -5.53 16.69 -9.52
N GLY A 444 -6.62 15.92 -9.67
CA GLY A 444 -7.80 15.99 -8.79
C GLY A 444 -8.66 17.26 -8.93
N ALA A 445 -8.47 18.08 -9.97
CA ALA A 445 -9.43 19.11 -10.39
C ALA A 445 -10.38 18.50 -11.43
N GLY A 446 -11.69 18.58 -11.19
CA GLY A 446 -12.72 18.08 -12.11
C GLY A 446 -13.00 19.04 -13.25
N ILE A 447 -13.40 18.49 -14.39
CA ILE A 447 -13.75 19.26 -15.60
C ILE A 447 -15.17 19.84 -15.48
N ILE A 448 -15.37 21.05 -15.99
CA ILE A 448 -16.68 21.73 -16.06
C ILE A 448 -17.15 21.75 -17.52
N GLY A 449 -18.16 20.93 -17.86
CA GLY A 449 -18.72 20.85 -19.20
C GLY A 449 -17.86 20.06 -20.19
N GLU A 450 -18.16 20.18 -21.49
CA GLU A 450 -17.41 19.54 -22.57
C GLU A 450 -16.18 20.38 -22.99
N PRO A 451 -15.09 19.74 -23.47
CA PRO A 451 -13.95 20.48 -24.01
C PRO A 451 -14.27 21.22 -25.30
N VAL A 452 -13.72 22.44 -25.43
CA VAL A 452 -13.86 23.28 -26.62
C VAL A 452 -12.63 23.11 -27.52
N PRO A 453 -12.76 22.53 -28.72
CA PRO A 453 -11.66 22.50 -29.68
C PRO A 453 -11.50 23.86 -30.35
N VAL A 454 -10.26 24.36 -30.45
CA VAL A 454 -9.91 25.63 -31.09
C VAL A 454 -8.66 25.43 -31.94
N ASN A 455 -8.84 25.35 -33.26
CA ASN A 455 -7.77 25.08 -34.23
C ASN A 455 -6.96 23.83 -33.85
N ASN A 456 -5.67 24.01 -33.52
CA ASN A 456 -4.75 22.95 -33.08
C ASN A 456 -4.73 22.71 -31.55
N SER A 457 -5.57 23.42 -30.78
CA SER A 457 -5.66 23.33 -29.31
C SER A 457 -7.00 22.79 -28.82
N LEU A 458 -7.03 22.30 -27.57
CA LEU A 458 -8.21 21.77 -26.90
C LEU A 458 -8.34 22.36 -25.48
N ILE A 459 -9.37 23.16 -25.23
CA ILE A 459 -9.58 23.83 -23.94
C ILE A 459 -10.51 22.98 -23.07
N TYR A 460 -10.07 22.65 -21.86
CA TYR A 460 -10.91 22.09 -20.79
C TYR A 460 -11.07 23.12 -19.67
N PHE A 461 -12.29 23.36 -19.22
CA PHE A 461 -12.52 24.15 -18.01
C PHE A 461 -12.32 23.32 -16.76
N ILE A 462 -11.58 23.84 -15.78
CA ILE A 462 -11.28 23.14 -14.52
C ILE A 462 -11.95 23.82 -13.31
N SER A 463 -12.42 23.00 -12.37
CA SER A 463 -13.16 23.41 -11.16
C SER A 463 -12.30 24.03 -10.04
N ARG A 464 -10.98 24.01 -10.19
CA ARG A 464 -9.99 24.74 -9.40
C ARG A 464 -8.70 24.85 -10.20
N PRO A 465 -7.86 25.87 -10.00
CA PRO A 465 -6.51 25.90 -10.57
C PRO A 465 -5.71 24.64 -10.20
N LEU A 466 -4.83 24.20 -11.09
CA LEU A 466 -3.84 23.19 -10.76
C LEU A 466 -2.70 23.83 -9.97
N VAL A 467 -2.30 23.17 -8.88
CA VAL A 467 -1.10 23.52 -8.12
C VAL A 467 -0.02 22.51 -8.51
N PRO A 468 1.18 22.94 -8.96
CA PRO A 468 2.27 22.03 -9.27
C PRO A 468 2.75 21.32 -7.99
N PRO A 469 3.22 20.06 -8.07
CA PRO A 469 3.63 19.30 -6.89
C PRO A 469 4.66 20.00 -6.00
N SER A 470 4.45 19.93 -4.69
CA SER A 470 5.36 20.39 -3.63
C SER A 470 6.60 19.48 -3.50
N ASP A 471 7.53 19.84 -2.60
CA ASP A 471 8.65 18.94 -2.29
C ASP A 471 8.16 17.64 -1.60
N ALA A 472 9.03 16.63 -1.57
CA ALA A 472 8.67 15.31 -1.07
C ALA A 472 8.27 15.29 0.42
N MET A 473 8.79 16.18 1.26
CA MET A 473 8.44 16.25 2.69
C MET A 473 7.09 16.95 2.90
N GLU A 474 6.86 18.06 2.17
CA GLU A 474 5.59 18.78 2.20
C GLU A 474 4.43 17.94 1.65
N THR A 475 4.69 17.15 0.61
CA THR A 475 3.73 16.21 0.03
C THR A 475 3.34 15.08 1.00
N ILE A 476 4.20 14.76 1.97
CA ILE A 476 3.94 13.75 3.02
C ILE A 476 3.22 14.33 4.24
N LEU A 477 3.35 15.63 4.54
CA LEU A 477 2.71 16.28 5.71
C LEU A 477 1.21 15.94 5.92
N PRO A 478 0.32 15.94 4.89
CA PRO A 478 -1.09 15.60 5.09
C PRO A 478 -1.36 14.09 5.26
N LEU A 479 -0.39 13.22 4.97
CA LEU A 479 -0.54 11.77 4.94
C LEU A 479 -0.24 11.18 6.33
N GLN A 480 -1.27 11.16 7.19
CA GLN A 480 -1.16 10.72 8.59
C GLN A 480 -0.51 9.33 8.74
N ASP A 481 -0.78 8.39 7.84
CA ASP A 481 -0.22 7.03 7.87
C ASP A 481 1.29 6.96 7.58
N LEU A 482 1.92 8.06 7.16
CA LEU A 482 3.35 8.16 6.84
C LEU A 482 4.11 9.04 7.85
N SER A 483 3.43 9.56 8.88
CA SER A 483 3.96 10.58 9.81
C SER A 483 5.26 10.18 10.53
N LEU A 484 5.45 8.89 10.82
CA LEU A 484 6.64 8.39 11.53
C LEU A 484 7.87 8.34 10.63
N PHE A 485 7.70 8.08 9.32
CA PHE A 485 8.79 8.25 8.36
C PHE A 485 9.19 9.72 8.28
N LEU A 486 8.21 10.63 8.15
CA LEU A 486 8.47 12.07 8.08
C LEU A 486 9.17 12.62 9.34
N ALA A 487 8.74 12.19 10.52
CA ALA A 487 9.40 12.52 11.79
C ALA A 487 10.84 11.97 11.84
N SER A 488 11.07 10.76 11.33
CA SER A 488 12.42 10.19 11.25
C SER A 488 13.31 10.96 10.25
N ALA A 489 12.76 11.39 9.11
CA ALA A 489 13.47 12.23 8.14
C ALA A 489 13.91 13.57 8.77
N PHE A 490 12.99 14.30 9.41
CA PHE A 490 13.30 15.57 10.09
C PHE A 490 14.22 15.43 11.32
N SER A 491 14.39 14.22 11.88
CA SER A 491 15.40 13.95 12.91
C SER A 491 16.84 13.88 12.35
N THR A 492 16.98 13.89 11.03
CA THR A 492 18.24 13.72 10.30
C THR A 492 18.55 14.90 9.36
N SER A 493 19.76 14.91 8.81
CA SER A 493 20.12 15.84 7.71
C SER A 493 19.68 15.34 6.33
N VAL A 494 18.96 14.22 6.24
CA VAL A 494 18.47 13.68 4.97
C VAL A 494 17.23 14.41 4.48
N ALA A 495 16.39 14.99 5.36
CA ALA A 495 15.20 15.75 4.95
C ALA A 495 15.51 16.84 3.91
N ASP A 496 16.49 17.72 4.18
CA ASP A 496 16.90 18.78 3.26
C ASP A 496 17.46 18.22 1.94
N ARG A 497 18.23 17.12 2.01
CA ARG A 497 18.74 16.44 0.82
C ARG A 497 17.60 15.87 -0.04
N LEU A 498 16.54 15.31 0.55
CA LEU A 498 15.40 14.77 -0.21
C LEU A 498 14.51 15.86 -0.83
N LYS A 499 14.54 17.09 -0.29
CA LYS A 499 13.91 18.25 -0.94
C LYS A 499 14.61 18.67 -2.22
N THR A 500 15.95 18.59 -2.28
CA THR A 500 16.76 19.14 -3.39
C THR A 500 17.37 18.11 -4.32
N GLN A 501 17.40 16.81 -3.97
CA GLN A 501 17.98 15.76 -4.81
C GLN A 501 17.07 15.52 -6.03
N PRO A 502 17.56 15.75 -7.28
CA PRO A 502 16.75 15.55 -8.47
C PRO A 502 16.52 14.07 -8.77
N ARG A 503 15.43 13.78 -9.49
CA ARG A 503 15.04 12.47 -10.03
C ARG A 503 15.03 11.33 -9.00
N THR A 504 14.18 11.44 -7.98
CA THR A 504 14.07 10.41 -6.93
C THR A 504 12.71 9.71 -6.92
N THR A 505 12.72 8.40 -6.63
CA THR A 505 11.52 7.65 -6.24
C THR A 505 11.61 7.31 -4.76
N LEU A 506 10.70 7.85 -3.95
CA LEU A 506 10.71 7.71 -2.50
C LEU A 506 9.69 6.66 -2.05
N LEU A 507 10.18 5.53 -1.56
CA LEU A 507 9.38 4.40 -1.06
C LEU A 507 9.08 4.60 0.44
N VAL A 508 7.94 5.20 0.77
CA VAL A 508 7.61 5.59 2.15
C VAL A 508 6.92 4.44 2.91
N PRO A 509 7.52 3.93 4.00
CA PRO A 509 6.91 2.89 4.82
C PRO A 509 5.80 3.46 5.71
N HIS A 510 4.68 2.73 5.80
CA HIS A 510 3.57 3.06 6.70
C HIS A 510 3.99 3.12 8.19
N ASN A 511 3.26 3.86 9.02
CA ASN A 511 3.37 3.87 10.48
C ASN A 511 3.28 2.47 11.13
N SER A 512 2.67 1.49 10.43
CA SER A 512 2.61 0.09 10.86
C SER A 512 3.91 -0.69 10.60
N ALA A 513 4.73 -0.27 9.63
CA ALA A 513 6.03 -0.84 9.29
C ALA A 513 7.01 -0.79 10.46
N PHE A 514 7.18 0.39 11.06
CA PHE A 514 8.05 0.61 12.22
C PHE A 514 7.63 -0.23 13.44
N LYS A 515 6.34 -0.56 13.57
CA LYS A 515 5.83 -1.46 14.61
C LYS A 515 6.17 -2.92 14.31
N ARG A 516 6.06 -3.36 13.05
CA ARG A 516 6.47 -4.71 12.60
C ARG A 516 7.99 -4.93 12.67
N LEU A 517 8.78 -3.87 12.48
CA LEU A 517 10.24 -3.88 12.53
C LEU A 517 10.80 -4.42 13.87
N GLY A 518 10.01 -4.33 14.94
CA GLY A 518 10.37 -4.70 16.31
C GLY A 518 10.65 -3.47 17.16
N GLN A 519 10.05 -3.41 18.35
CA GLN A 519 10.08 -2.23 19.22
C GLN A 519 11.51 -1.76 19.54
N LEU A 520 12.44 -2.68 19.82
CA LEU A 520 13.84 -2.33 20.10
C LEU A 520 14.59 -1.83 18.85
N VAL A 521 14.21 -2.28 17.65
CA VAL A 521 14.82 -1.83 16.39
C VAL A 521 14.33 -0.42 16.05
N SER A 522 13.03 -0.16 16.19
CA SER A 522 12.47 1.19 16.02
C SER A 522 12.99 2.16 17.07
N ALA A 523 13.12 1.74 18.34
CA ALA A 523 13.71 2.55 19.39
C ALA A 523 15.20 2.82 19.14
N TYR A 524 15.95 1.83 18.63
CA TYR A 524 17.34 2.03 18.22
C TYR A 524 17.45 3.06 17.09
N LEU A 525 16.70 2.91 16.00
CA LEU A 525 16.81 3.80 14.83
C LEU A 525 16.38 5.24 15.12
N LEU A 526 15.45 5.46 16.06
CA LEU A 526 15.01 6.80 16.47
C LEU A 526 15.86 7.41 17.61
N ALA A 527 16.87 6.69 18.12
CA ALA A 527 17.75 7.21 19.17
C ALA A 527 18.81 8.19 18.62
N PRO A 528 19.12 9.31 19.30
CA PRO A 528 20.12 10.27 18.81
C PRO A 528 21.51 9.70 18.51
N SER A 529 21.90 8.56 19.12
CA SER A 529 23.19 7.91 18.87
C SER A 529 23.26 7.01 17.63
N SER A 530 22.15 6.79 16.93
CA SER A 530 22.08 5.97 15.71
C SER A 530 21.82 6.80 14.45
N LYS A 531 21.83 8.14 14.55
CA LYS A 531 21.49 9.08 13.45
C LYS A 531 22.06 8.68 12.09
N LYS A 532 23.33 8.25 12.03
CA LYS A 532 23.99 7.79 10.79
C LYS A 532 23.37 6.50 10.20
N ASP A 533 23.02 5.54 11.06
CA ASP A 533 22.34 4.31 10.64
C ASP A 533 20.94 4.65 10.10
N LEU A 534 20.21 5.57 10.75
CA LEU A 534 18.92 6.07 10.26
C LEU A 534 19.08 6.83 8.92
N GLU A 535 20.11 7.64 8.76
CA GLU A 535 20.41 8.33 7.49
C GLU A 535 20.65 7.34 6.34
N SER A 536 21.40 6.25 6.57
CA SER A 536 21.51 5.15 5.59
C SER A 536 20.16 4.46 5.34
N VAL A 537 19.37 4.17 6.37
CA VAL A 537 18.01 3.58 6.20
C VAL A 537 17.13 4.47 5.33
N LEU A 538 17.08 5.78 5.59
CA LEU A 538 16.28 6.74 4.81
C LEU A 538 16.74 6.81 3.34
N LEU A 539 18.05 6.86 3.09
CA LEU A 539 18.62 6.89 1.75
C LEU A 539 18.45 5.56 0.99
N HIS A 540 18.27 4.45 1.69
CA HIS A 540 17.93 3.16 1.08
C HIS A 540 16.46 3.10 0.61
N HIS A 541 15.56 3.87 1.23
CA HIS A 541 14.17 3.99 0.75
C HIS A 541 14.02 4.90 -0.47
N THR A 542 15.10 5.49 -0.97
CA THR A 542 15.08 6.42 -2.11
C THR A 542 15.87 5.86 -3.28
N LEU A 543 15.19 5.62 -4.40
CA LEU A 543 15.82 5.22 -5.67
C LEU A 543 16.44 6.44 -6.36
N ASP A 544 17.47 6.20 -7.17
CA ASP A 544 18.23 7.22 -7.91
C ASP A 544 17.58 7.66 -9.25
N ASN A 545 16.36 7.20 -9.51
CA ASN A 545 15.58 7.49 -10.72
C ASN A 545 14.09 7.69 -10.40
N VAL A 546 13.34 8.32 -11.31
CA VAL A 546 11.88 8.45 -11.24
C VAL A 546 11.22 7.28 -11.97
N GLU A 547 10.51 6.43 -11.22
CA GLU A 547 9.93 5.19 -11.72
C GLU A 547 8.45 5.15 -11.35
N TYR A 548 7.58 5.62 -12.25
CA TYR A 548 6.13 5.65 -12.03
C TYR A 548 5.51 4.24 -11.90
N SER A 549 4.31 4.17 -11.31
CA SER A 549 3.59 2.91 -11.02
C SER A 549 3.49 1.96 -12.21
N GLN A 550 3.32 2.48 -13.43
CA GLN A 550 3.25 1.70 -14.66
C GLN A 550 4.59 1.02 -15.02
N SER A 551 5.74 1.62 -14.68
CA SER A 551 7.05 1.00 -14.86
C SER A 551 7.31 -0.04 -13.77
N LEU A 552 6.97 0.29 -12.51
CA LEU A 552 7.09 -0.60 -11.35
C LEU A 552 6.15 -1.81 -11.38
N GLN A 553 5.15 -1.84 -12.27
CA GLN A 553 4.31 -3.01 -12.54
C GLN A 553 4.88 -3.93 -13.65
N ASN A 554 5.89 -3.48 -14.41
CA ASN A 554 6.33 -4.12 -15.65
C ASN A 554 7.64 -4.92 -15.51
N GLY A 555 7.53 -6.06 -14.83
CA GLY A 555 8.51 -7.14 -14.78
C GLY A 555 9.58 -6.96 -13.69
N SER A 556 10.22 -8.08 -13.31
CA SER A 556 11.23 -8.05 -12.25
C SER A 556 12.46 -7.24 -12.67
N ARG A 557 12.86 -6.29 -11.82
CA ARG A 557 13.96 -5.33 -12.04
C ARG A 557 14.74 -5.10 -10.75
N THR A 558 15.94 -4.56 -10.90
CA THR A 558 16.79 -4.10 -9.79
C THR A 558 17.01 -2.61 -9.94
N PHE A 559 16.88 -1.85 -8.85
CA PHE A 559 17.05 -0.41 -8.80
C PHE A 559 18.15 -0.04 -7.80
N ALA A 560 18.94 0.99 -8.11
CA ALA A 560 19.94 1.53 -7.20
C ALA A 560 19.29 2.55 -6.25
N THR A 561 19.83 2.65 -5.03
CA THR A 561 19.36 3.61 -4.01
C THR A 561 20.39 4.71 -3.76
N LEU A 562 19.96 5.86 -3.23
CA LEU A 562 20.84 6.98 -2.88
C LEU A 562 21.86 6.68 -1.76
N GLU A 563 21.75 5.51 -1.14
CA GLU A 563 22.70 4.93 -0.19
C GLU A 563 23.85 4.17 -0.89
N GLY A 564 23.65 3.73 -2.14
CA GLY A 564 24.61 2.94 -2.92
C GLY A 564 24.36 1.42 -2.88
N SER A 565 23.25 0.97 -2.30
CA SER A 565 22.82 -0.43 -2.29
C SER A 565 21.56 -0.67 -3.13
N ASP A 566 21.32 -1.92 -3.52
CA ASP A 566 20.26 -2.27 -4.48
C ASP A 566 18.91 -2.58 -3.81
N ILE A 567 17.83 -2.45 -4.56
CA ILE A 567 16.50 -2.97 -4.24
C ILE A 567 15.97 -3.79 -5.43
N GLN A 568 15.46 -4.99 -5.18
CA GLN A 568 14.88 -5.87 -6.20
C GLN A 568 13.36 -5.89 -6.13
N LEU A 569 12.71 -5.94 -7.29
CA LEU A 569 11.27 -5.96 -7.45
C LEU A 569 10.81 -7.29 -8.05
N GLU A 570 9.81 -7.90 -7.43
CA GLU A 570 9.27 -9.22 -7.75
C GLU A 570 7.75 -9.17 -7.96
N HIS A 571 7.27 -9.86 -9.01
CA HIS A 571 5.85 -9.89 -9.37
C HIS A 571 5.24 -11.26 -9.12
N PHE A 572 4.12 -11.29 -8.40
CA PHE A 572 3.34 -12.50 -8.16
C PHE A 572 2.08 -12.54 -9.05
N LYS A 573 1.61 -13.76 -9.37
CA LYS A 573 0.52 -14.00 -10.34
C LYS A 573 -0.86 -13.46 -9.92
N ASN A 574 -0.98 -13.00 -8.68
CA ASN A 574 -2.14 -12.32 -8.10
C ASN A 574 -2.16 -10.80 -8.35
N GLY A 575 -1.06 -10.22 -8.88
CA GLY A 575 -0.93 -8.79 -9.14
C GLY A 575 -0.33 -7.96 -8.00
N SER A 576 -0.04 -8.55 -6.83
CA SER A 576 0.71 -7.87 -5.77
C SER A 576 2.18 -7.77 -6.16
N VAL A 577 2.77 -6.61 -5.87
CA VAL A 577 4.16 -6.28 -6.19
C VAL A 577 4.98 -6.34 -4.90
N PHE A 578 6.05 -7.13 -4.87
CA PHE A 578 6.89 -7.32 -3.69
C PHE A 578 8.30 -6.75 -3.91
N VAL A 579 8.84 -6.15 -2.85
CA VAL A 579 10.14 -5.48 -2.83
C VAL A 579 11.08 -6.21 -1.88
N SER A 580 12.17 -6.72 -2.42
CA SER A 580 13.23 -7.46 -1.74
C SER A 580 14.46 -6.54 -1.59
N PRO A 581 14.73 -5.96 -0.41
CA PRO A 581 15.92 -5.13 -0.21
C PRO A 581 17.20 -5.98 -0.29
N SER A 582 18.31 -5.37 -0.71
CA SER A 582 19.59 -6.09 -0.79
C SER A 582 20.25 -6.37 0.56
N GLY A 583 19.79 -5.75 1.65
CA GLY A 583 20.24 -5.93 3.03
C GLY A 583 19.18 -6.46 3.99
N GLY A 584 19.39 -6.25 5.29
CA GLY A 584 18.41 -6.63 6.32
C GLY A 584 18.44 -8.11 6.69
N TRP A 585 17.26 -8.74 6.76
CA TRP A 585 17.11 -10.15 7.13
C TRP A 585 16.93 -11.03 5.88
N ALA A 586 17.51 -12.23 5.90
CA ALA A 586 17.34 -13.20 4.82
C ALA A 586 15.84 -13.53 4.59
N GLY A 587 15.39 -13.39 3.34
CA GLY A 587 13.99 -13.60 2.96
C GLY A 587 13.03 -12.44 3.26
N MET A 588 13.53 -11.28 3.72
CA MET A 588 12.69 -10.09 3.91
C MET A 588 12.09 -9.61 2.58
N LYS A 589 10.78 -9.39 2.55
CA LYS A 589 10.04 -8.77 1.46
C LYS A 589 8.98 -7.83 2.02
N ALA A 590 8.81 -6.66 1.40
CA ALA A 590 7.68 -5.76 1.66
C ALA A 590 6.71 -5.80 0.49
N GLU A 591 5.41 -5.59 0.74
CA GLU A 591 4.45 -5.28 -0.32
C GLU A 591 4.62 -3.80 -0.72
N LEU A 592 4.68 -3.53 -2.02
CA LEU A 592 4.61 -2.18 -2.59
C LEU A 592 3.17 -1.88 -2.98
N PHE A 593 2.70 -0.69 -2.65
CA PHE A 593 1.43 -0.14 -3.09
C PHE A 593 1.71 0.95 -4.14
N PRO A 594 1.71 0.63 -5.46
CA PRO A 594 2.11 1.56 -6.49
C PRO A 594 1.04 2.64 -6.66
N ARG A 595 1.39 3.88 -6.31
CA ARG A 595 0.47 5.02 -6.28
C ARG A 595 1.27 6.27 -6.64
N ASP A 596 0.97 6.92 -7.75
CA ASP A 596 1.77 8.05 -8.25
C ASP A 596 1.50 9.35 -7.47
N ILE A 597 2.04 9.44 -6.25
CA ILE A 597 2.07 10.67 -5.46
C ILE A 597 3.24 11.52 -5.99
N LEU A 598 2.95 12.36 -6.99
CA LEU A 598 3.93 13.21 -7.66
C LEU A 598 4.54 14.25 -6.69
N THR A 599 5.82 14.57 -6.88
CA THR A 599 6.55 15.62 -6.14
C THR A 599 7.36 16.49 -7.12
N GLN A 600 7.95 17.58 -6.64
CA GLN A 600 8.86 18.41 -7.45
C GLN A 600 10.11 17.64 -7.91
N THR A 601 10.56 16.64 -7.15
CA THR A 601 11.79 15.87 -7.42
C THR A 601 11.57 14.47 -8.00
N GLY A 602 10.31 14.06 -8.20
CA GLY A 602 9.95 12.75 -8.74
C GLY A 602 8.62 12.24 -8.22
N VAL A 603 8.62 11.07 -7.56
CA VAL A 603 7.40 10.38 -7.14
C VAL A 603 7.56 9.65 -5.80
N ILE A 604 6.51 9.62 -5.00
CA ILE A 604 6.37 8.85 -3.76
C ILE A 604 5.50 7.62 -4.03
N HIS A 605 5.89 6.48 -3.47
CA HIS A 605 5.05 5.28 -3.36
C HIS A 605 5.03 4.77 -1.92
N GLU A 606 3.99 4.00 -1.57
CA GLU A 606 3.82 3.49 -0.21
C GLU A 606 4.30 2.03 -0.12
N VAL A 607 5.01 1.66 0.95
CA VAL A 607 5.48 0.28 1.19
C VAL A 607 5.05 -0.25 2.56
N SER A 608 4.89 -1.57 2.65
CA SER A 608 4.45 -2.22 3.89
C SER A 608 5.52 -2.17 4.99
N ASP A 609 6.81 -2.31 4.70
CA ASP A 609 7.84 -2.56 5.72
C ASP A 609 9.12 -1.76 5.50
N VAL A 610 9.85 -1.46 6.58
CA VAL A 610 11.05 -0.60 6.57
C VAL A 610 12.27 -1.39 6.09
N PHE A 611 12.84 -1.02 4.95
CA PHE A 611 14.05 -1.62 4.40
C PHE A 611 15.30 -1.28 5.23
N ILE A 612 16.18 -2.26 5.46
CA ILE A 612 17.46 -2.07 6.15
C ILE A 612 18.60 -2.33 5.14
N PRO A 613 19.46 -1.34 4.82
CA PRO A 613 20.56 -1.52 3.87
C PRO A 613 21.66 -2.42 4.42
N ARG A 614 22.52 -2.93 3.53
CA ARG A 614 23.69 -3.77 3.90
C ARG A 614 24.68 -3.09 4.84
N SER A 615 24.74 -1.75 4.83
CA SER A 615 25.62 -0.95 5.68
C SER A 615 25.18 -0.87 7.14
N VAL A 616 23.91 -1.18 7.45
CA VAL A 616 23.33 -1.05 8.80
C VAL A 616 23.30 -2.41 9.49
N GLU A 617 24.45 -2.75 10.09
CA GLU A 617 24.57 -3.91 10.98
C GLU A 617 23.83 -3.66 12.31
N LEU A 618 22.75 -4.38 12.55
CA LEU A 618 22.01 -4.39 13.82
C LEU A 618 22.58 -5.50 14.70
N THR A 619 23.54 -5.12 15.55
CA THR A 619 24.19 -6.02 16.53
C THR A 619 23.37 -6.15 17.81
N VAL A 620 23.63 -7.20 18.60
CA VAL A 620 23.02 -7.40 19.92
C VAL A 620 23.29 -6.18 20.81
N GLY A 621 24.52 -5.67 20.85
CA GLY A 621 24.92 -4.51 21.64
C GLY A 621 24.17 -3.22 21.29
N LYS A 622 23.87 -2.97 19.99
CA LYS A 622 23.03 -1.86 19.56
C LYS A 622 21.61 -1.97 20.13
N LEU A 623 21.02 -3.16 20.09
CA LEU A 623 19.66 -3.42 20.60
C LEU A 623 19.59 -3.44 22.13
N VAL A 624 20.63 -3.94 22.83
CA VAL A 624 20.77 -3.87 24.30
C VAL A 624 20.82 -2.42 24.78
N LYS A 625 21.51 -1.54 24.04
CA LYS A 625 21.53 -0.09 24.33
C LYS A 625 20.15 0.54 24.15
N ALA A 626 19.36 0.10 23.18
CA ALA A 626 17.97 0.55 22.98
C ALA A 626 16.95 -0.07 23.96
N ALA A 627 17.38 -1.03 24.80
CA ALA A 627 16.58 -1.67 25.83
C ALA A 627 16.82 -1.10 27.25
N ASP A 628 17.57 0.00 27.37
CA ASP A 628 18.03 0.60 28.63
C ASP A 628 18.65 -0.46 29.58
N ALA A 629 19.57 -1.28 29.06
CA ALA A 629 20.15 -2.45 29.74
C ALA A 629 21.70 -2.40 29.78
N THR A 630 22.27 -1.25 30.16
CA THR A 630 23.72 -1.00 30.19
C THR A 630 24.47 -1.87 31.21
N THR A 631 23.79 -2.26 32.30
CA THR A 631 24.28 -3.20 33.33
C THR A 631 24.44 -4.59 32.73
N MET A 632 23.46 -5.05 31.94
CA MET A 632 23.55 -6.36 31.28
C MET A 632 24.66 -6.40 30.23
N ALA A 633 24.82 -5.34 29.43
CA ALA A 633 25.97 -5.20 28.54
C ALA A 633 27.31 -5.30 29.30
N THR A 634 27.42 -4.60 30.42
CA THR A 634 28.62 -4.61 31.29
C THR A 634 28.91 -6.00 31.86
N LEU A 635 27.88 -6.75 32.26
CA LEU A 635 28.00 -8.14 32.73
C LEU A 635 28.48 -9.09 31.61
N VAL A 636 27.91 -8.97 30.39
CA VAL A 636 28.32 -9.78 29.22
C VAL A 636 29.79 -9.52 28.85
N THR A 637 30.24 -8.26 28.83
CA THR A 637 31.66 -7.93 28.60
C THR A 637 32.55 -8.49 29.71
N LYS A 638 32.20 -8.28 30.99
CA LYS A 638 32.98 -8.81 32.14
C LYS A 638 33.02 -10.35 32.21
N ALA A 639 32.01 -11.05 31.70
CA ALA A 639 32.00 -12.51 31.60
C ALA A 639 32.99 -13.06 30.55
N GLY A 640 33.49 -12.22 29.64
CA GLY A 640 34.30 -12.62 28.48
C GLY A 640 33.46 -13.00 27.25
N MET A 641 32.24 -12.46 27.15
CA MET A 641 31.24 -12.79 26.12
C MET A 641 30.96 -11.60 25.17
N GLU A 642 31.85 -10.61 25.09
CA GLU A 642 31.69 -9.40 24.26
C GLU A 642 31.42 -9.69 22.77
N TRP A 643 31.94 -10.80 22.25
CA TRP A 643 31.67 -11.28 20.89
C TRP A 643 30.15 -11.47 20.62
N VAL A 644 29.35 -11.82 21.63
CA VAL A 644 27.89 -11.87 21.53
C VAL A 644 27.31 -10.47 21.25
N LEU A 645 27.77 -9.44 21.98
CA LEU A 645 27.29 -8.06 21.79
C LEU A 645 27.63 -7.55 20.38
N ASN A 646 28.78 -7.94 19.84
CA ASN A 646 29.21 -7.60 18.49
C ASN A 646 28.57 -8.50 17.40
N GLY A 647 27.84 -9.56 17.76
CA GLY A 647 27.25 -10.51 16.82
C GLY A 647 28.28 -11.37 16.06
N THR A 648 29.49 -11.51 16.61
CA THR A 648 30.61 -12.24 16.03
C THR A 648 30.75 -13.64 16.63
N ARG A 649 31.60 -14.49 16.04
CA ARG A 649 31.89 -15.84 16.55
C ARG A 649 32.82 -15.76 17.78
N PRO A 650 32.76 -16.71 18.73
CA PRO A 650 33.69 -16.76 19.84
C PRO A 650 35.16 -16.84 19.36
N PRO A 651 36.11 -16.18 20.05
CA PRO A 651 37.52 -16.20 19.64
C PRO A 651 38.10 -17.62 19.53
N LEU A 652 38.91 -17.86 18.49
CA LEU A 652 39.63 -19.11 18.30
C LEU A 652 40.55 -19.39 19.49
N GLY A 653 40.48 -20.60 20.06
CA GLY A 653 41.20 -20.95 21.29
C GLY A 653 40.55 -20.47 22.59
N SER A 654 39.32 -19.93 22.54
CA SER A 654 38.51 -19.72 23.75
C SER A 654 37.73 -20.99 24.12
N ILE A 655 37.41 -21.14 25.41
CA ILE A 655 36.60 -22.25 25.94
C ILE A 655 35.25 -22.44 25.22
N TRP A 656 34.70 -21.37 24.64
CA TRP A 656 33.44 -21.39 23.89
C TRP A 656 33.63 -21.96 22.47
N ALA A 657 34.77 -21.70 21.83
CA ALA A 657 35.11 -22.31 20.55
C ALA A 657 35.40 -23.81 20.71
N GLU A 658 36.07 -24.22 21.78
CA GLU A 658 36.34 -25.63 22.10
C GLU A 658 35.07 -26.44 22.43
N GLN A 659 34.03 -25.77 22.96
CA GLN A 659 32.70 -26.37 23.20
C GLN A 659 31.85 -26.53 21.93
N GLY A 660 32.34 -26.13 20.76
CA GLY A 660 31.67 -26.34 19.47
C GLY A 660 30.69 -25.26 19.05
N PHE A 661 30.69 -24.09 19.71
CA PHE A 661 29.83 -22.95 19.36
C PHE A 661 30.35 -22.16 18.14
N SER A 662 30.66 -22.85 17.04
CA SER A 662 31.20 -22.25 15.81
C SER A 662 30.14 -21.59 14.91
N GLU A 663 28.87 -22.00 15.03
CA GLU A 663 27.77 -21.61 14.15
C GLU A 663 26.46 -21.38 14.93
N ALA A 664 26.20 -20.14 15.34
CA ALA A 664 24.90 -19.71 15.85
C ALA A 664 24.79 -18.17 15.80
N GLY A 665 23.57 -17.67 15.54
CA GLY A 665 23.14 -16.39 16.05
C GLY A 665 22.78 -16.51 17.53
N TRP A 666 22.62 -15.39 18.25
CA TRP A 666 22.41 -15.42 19.70
C TRP A 666 21.20 -14.57 20.08
N THR A 667 20.27 -15.14 20.84
CA THR A 667 19.21 -14.38 21.47
C THR A 667 19.59 -14.12 22.93
N LEU A 668 19.75 -12.84 23.27
CA LEU A 668 19.99 -12.40 24.64
C LEU A 668 18.66 -12.02 25.31
N LEU A 669 18.33 -12.74 26.37
CA LEU A 669 17.33 -12.32 27.35
C LEU A 669 17.95 -11.17 28.15
N CYS A 670 17.38 -9.97 28.04
CA CYS A 670 18.03 -8.74 28.44
C CYS A 670 17.23 -8.01 29.52
N PRO A 671 17.47 -8.29 30.81
CA PRO A 671 16.92 -7.50 31.90
C PRO A 671 17.31 -6.02 31.76
N SER A 672 16.31 -5.13 31.81
CA SER A 672 16.53 -3.68 31.85
C SER A 672 17.30 -3.24 33.10
N ASP A 673 17.92 -2.06 33.08
CA ASP A 673 18.71 -1.55 34.22
C ASP A 673 17.88 -1.39 35.51
N ARG A 674 16.54 -1.30 35.39
CA ARG A 674 15.61 -1.31 36.53
C ARG A 674 15.52 -2.68 37.21
N ALA A 675 15.69 -3.77 36.48
CA ALA A 675 15.64 -5.15 36.99
C ALA A 675 16.79 -5.48 37.96
N PHE A 676 17.90 -4.74 37.89
CA PHE A 676 19.08 -4.92 38.74
C PHE A 676 19.00 -4.17 40.08
N LYS A 677 17.94 -3.39 40.32
CA LYS A 677 17.81 -2.49 41.49
C LYS A 677 18.07 -3.19 42.83
N ASP A 678 17.54 -4.40 42.99
CA ASP A 678 17.59 -5.16 44.25
C ASP A 678 18.73 -6.20 44.26
N VAL A 679 19.66 -6.12 43.29
CA VAL A 679 20.79 -7.04 43.10
C VAL A 679 22.09 -6.42 43.60
N ASN A 680 22.82 -7.12 44.47
CA ASN A 680 24.14 -6.67 44.94
C ASN A 680 25.21 -6.83 43.85
N LEU A 681 25.30 -5.86 42.94
CA LEU A 681 26.24 -5.84 41.82
C LEU A 681 27.71 -5.95 42.28
N THR A 682 28.08 -5.40 43.44
CA THR A 682 29.46 -5.49 43.96
C THR A 682 29.82 -6.94 44.32
N GLN A 683 28.89 -7.69 44.91
CA GLN A 683 29.08 -9.11 45.18
C GLN A 683 29.09 -9.94 43.88
N LEU A 684 28.19 -9.62 42.94
CA LEU A 684 28.13 -10.28 41.63
C LEU A 684 29.40 -10.06 40.79
N TYR A 685 30.01 -8.87 40.84
CA TYR A 685 31.29 -8.60 40.17
C TYR A 685 32.50 -9.26 40.86
N ALA A 686 32.39 -9.68 42.12
CA ALA A 686 33.43 -10.43 42.81
C ALA A 686 33.35 -11.94 42.50
N ASP A 687 32.14 -12.49 42.34
CA ASP A 687 31.92 -13.87 41.93
C ASP A 687 31.93 -14.06 40.40
N SER A 688 33.11 -14.35 39.86
CA SER A 688 33.29 -14.60 38.42
C SER A 688 32.58 -15.86 37.89
N GLU A 689 32.21 -16.81 38.75
CA GLU A 689 31.56 -18.06 38.34
C GLU A 689 30.03 -17.93 38.39
N GLY A 690 29.49 -17.31 39.44
CA GLY A 690 28.10 -16.88 39.52
C GLY A 690 27.74 -15.87 38.43
N MET A 691 28.60 -14.88 38.15
CA MET A 691 28.40 -13.93 37.04
C MET A 691 28.34 -14.63 35.68
N ARG A 692 29.25 -15.58 35.41
CA ARG A 692 29.22 -16.37 34.16
C ARG A 692 27.97 -17.24 34.08
N SER A 693 27.57 -17.87 35.17
CA SER A 693 26.35 -18.70 35.24
C SER A 693 25.09 -17.87 34.99
N LEU A 694 25.02 -16.66 35.56
CA LEU A 694 23.94 -15.70 35.35
C LEU A 694 23.85 -15.27 33.88
N VAL A 695 24.96 -14.90 33.24
CA VAL A 695 24.93 -14.51 31.81
C VAL A 695 24.59 -15.71 30.92
N SER A 696 25.11 -16.91 31.23
CA SER A 696 24.78 -18.15 30.50
C SER A 696 23.29 -18.50 30.57
N GLN A 697 22.61 -18.22 31.70
CA GLN A 697 21.16 -18.41 31.87
C GLN A 697 20.31 -17.48 30.99
N HIS A 698 20.90 -16.40 30.48
CA HIS A 698 20.24 -15.40 29.62
C HIS A 698 20.60 -15.54 28.13
N LEU A 699 21.52 -16.44 27.76
CA LEU A 699 21.98 -16.63 26.39
C LEU A 699 21.37 -17.88 25.76
N ILE A 700 20.61 -17.70 24.68
CA ILE A 700 20.00 -18.78 23.89
C ILE A 700 20.75 -18.88 22.55
N PRO A 701 21.50 -19.97 22.29
CA PRO A 701 22.07 -20.23 20.96
C PRO A 701 20.94 -20.45 19.95
N THR A 702 20.88 -19.59 18.95
CA THR A 702 19.86 -19.58 17.90
C THR A 702 20.50 -20.10 16.61
N PRO A 703 20.22 -21.34 16.16
CA PRO A 703 20.84 -21.89 14.96
C PRO A 703 20.44 -21.08 13.73
N MET A 704 21.24 -21.15 12.66
CA MET A 704 20.81 -20.66 11.35
C MET A 704 19.57 -21.42 10.90
N SER A 705 18.54 -20.69 10.46
CA SER A 705 17.29 -21.31 10.02
C SER A 705 17.55 -22.21 8.82
N SER A 706 17.11 -23.46 8.89
CA SER A 706 16.82 -24.22 7.67
C SER A 706 15.68 -23.54 6.91
N SER A 707 15.63 -23.75 5.59
CA SER A 707 14.79 -23.02 4.63
C SER A 707 13.28 -23.26 4.73
N ASP A 708 12.84 -24.18 5.58
CA ASP A 708 11.58 -24.91 5.39
C ASP A 708 10.44 -24.50 6.34
N SER A 709 10.56 -23.32 6.99
CA SER A 709 9.51 -22.74 7.84
C SER A 709 8.89 -21.49 7.19
N ASP A 710 7.93 -21.69 6.27
CA ASP A 710 7.20 -20.63 5.53
C ASP A 710 6.36 -19.66 6.40
N ALA A 711 6.47 -19.76 7.73
CA ALA A 711 5.89 -18.79 8.66
C ALA A 711 6.72 -17.49 8.64
N VAL A 712 6.46 -16.62 7.66
CA VAL A 712 7.07 -15.28 7.58
C VAL A 712 6.75 -14.50 8.85
N MET A 713 7.74 -14.36 9.74
CA MET A 713 7.64 -13.67 11.02
C MET A 713 7.57 -12.15 10.81
N ASN A 714 6.40 -11.65 10.37
CA ASN A 714 6.03 -10.23 10.17
C ASN A 714 6.00 -9.39 11.48
N ASN A 715 6.80 -9.79 12.47
CA ASN A 715 6.89 -9.23 13.81
C ASN A 715 8.36 -9.09 14.28
N ASN A 716 9.33 -9.49 13.45
CA ASN A 716 10.77 -9.48 13.72
C ASN A 716 11.16 -10.00 15.12
N ARG A 717 10.50 -11.07 15.57
CA ARG A 717 10.89 -11.78 16.78
C ARG A 717 12.17 -12.58 16.55
N PRO A 718 13.12 -12.60 17.51
CA PRO A 718 14.34 -13.41 17.40
C PRO A 718 14.10 -14.90 17.72
N LEU A 719 12.99 -15.22 18.41
CA LEU A 719 12.54 -16.57 18.78
C LEU A 719 11.02 -16.67 18.65
N ALA A 720 10.48 -17.89 18.54
CA ALA A 720 9.04 -18.13 18.66
C ALA A 720 8.63 -18.05 20.15
N LEU A 721 7.52 -17.38 20.45
CA LEU A 721 7.07 -17.11 21.83
C LEU A 721 5.79 -17.90 22.17
N ASP A 722 5.67 -19.08 21.58
CA ASP A 722 4.45 -19.89 21.65
C ASP A 722 4.41 -20.74 22.94
N ASP A 723 3.20 -21.06 23.40
CA ASP A 723 3.02 -21.83 24.62
C ASP A 723 3.70 -23.21 24.54
N SER A 724 4.39 -23.56 25.63
CA SER A 724 5.18 -24.79 25.83
C SER A 724 6.53 -24.89 25.11
N VAL A 725 6.92 -23.91 24.27
CA VAL A 725 8.25 -23.90 23.66
C VAL A 725 9.33 -23.76 24.74
N THR A 726 10.21 -24.76 24.82
CA THR A 726 11.45 -24.68 25.61
C THR A 726 12.58 -24.19 24.74
N TYR A 727 13.39 -23.27 25.25
CA TYR A 727 14.73 -23.00 24.73
C TYR A 727 15.81 -23.44 25.72
N ASN A 728 16.80 -24.16 25.20
CA ASN A 728 18.02 -24.47 25.94
C ASN A 728 18.86 -23.20 26.01
N THR A 729 19.41 -22.89 27.18
CA THR A 729 20.36 -21.77 27.34
C THR A 729 21.79 -22.29 27.33
N LEU A 730 22.77 -21.39 27.35
CA LEU A 730 24.18 -21.73 27.54
C LEU A 730 24.44 -22.42 28.90
N LEU A 731 23.51 -22.36 29.87
CA LEU A 731 23.57 -23.09 31.14
C LEU A 731 22.93 -24.50 31.09
N SER A 732 22.07 -24.81 30.11
CA SER A 732 21.43 -26.14 30.00
C SER A 732 22.40 -27.36 29.96
N PRO A 733 23.64 -27.26 29.43
CA PRO A 733 24.59 -28.37 29.47
C PRO A 733 25.14 -28.69 30.88
N THR A 734 25.07 -27.74 31.83
CA THR A 734 25.66 -27.85 33.16
C THR A 734 24.64 -27.86 34.30
N SER A 735 23.47 -27.22 34.12
CA SER A 735 22.37 -27.21 35.11
C SER A 735 21.11 -27.88 34.56
N ALA A 736 20.47 -28.71 35.40
CA ALA A 736 19.14 -29.27 35.13
C ALA A 736 18.03 -28.21 35.06
N TYR A 737 18.31 -26.97 35.51
CA TYR A 737 17.44 -25.80 35.45
C TYR A 737 17.98 -24.73 34.52
N GLY A 738 18.84 -25.07 33.54
CA GLY A 738 19.30 -24.11 32.54
C GLY A 738 18.26 -23.77 31.48
N ASP A 739 17.33 -24.68 31.18
CA ASP A 739 16.27 -24.49 30.19
C ASP A 739 15.30 -23.36 30.60
N VAL A 740 14.86 -22.55 29.63
CA VAL A 740 13.79 -21.55 29.81
C VAL A 740 12.56 -21.91 28.98
N VAL A 741 11.38 -21.49 29.45
CA VAL A 741 10.09 -21.71 28.79
C VAL A 741 9.35 -20.40 28.67
N PHE A 742 8.78 -20.15 27.49
CA PHE A 742 7.85 -19.04 27.26
C PHE A 742 6.39 -19.47 27.46
N ARG A 743 5.55 -18.52 27.87
CA ARG A 743 4.10 -18.68 28.00
C ARG A 743 3.39 -17.40 27.58
N SER A 744 2.27 -17.54 26.87
CA SER A 744 1.36 -16.44 26.60
C SER A 744 0.37 -16.25 27.76
N THR A 745 -0.01 -15.00 28.02
CA THR A 745 -0.93 -14.58 29.08
C THR A 745 -1.74 -13.39 28.58
N ASP A 746 -2.88 -13.10 29.22
CA ASP A 746 -3.79 -12.02 28.78
C ASP A 746 -3.12 -10.63 28.76
N GLU A 747 -2.05 -10.44 29.54
CA GLU A 747 -1.27 -9.19 29.63
C GLU A 747 0.01 -9.18 28.76
N GLY A 748 0.38 -10.30 28.12
CA GLY A 748 1.59 -10.39 27.29
C GLY A 748 2.29 -11.75 27.34
N TYR A 749 3.60 -11.77 27.07
CA TYR A 749 4.43 -12.98 27.17
C TYR A 749 5.27 -12.95 28.44
N VAL A 750 5.38 -14.10 29.11
CA VAL A 750 6.28 -14.30 30.23
C VAL A 750 7.29 -15.41 29.94
N VAL A 751 8.48 -15.29 30.53
CA VAL A 751 9.55 -16.29 30.50
C VAL A 751 9.88 -16.74 31.92
N GLY A 752 10.17 -18.03 32.09
CA GLY A 752 10.56 -18.59 33.39
C GLY A 752 11.48 -19.80 33.23
N ILE A 753 12.18 -20.15 34.29
CA ILE A 753 13.10 -21.29 34.32
C ILE A 753 12.33 -22.61 34.39
N LYS A 754 12.68 -23.55 33.52
CA LYS A 754 11.95 -24.82 33.37
C LYS A 754 12.10 -25.69 34.61
N GLY A 755 10.96 -26.07 35.19
CA GLY A 755 10.93 -26.98 36.33
C GLY A 755 11.33 -26.36 37.67
N ALA A 756 11.77 -25.10 37.69
CA ALA A 756 11.87 -24.32 38.92
C ALA A 756 10.49 -24.26 39.60
N ARG A 757 10.50 -24.28 40.95
CA ARG A 757 9.30 -24.23 41.77
C ARG A 757 9.54 -23.34 42.99
N GLY A 758 9.32 -22.04 42.81
CA GLY A 758 9.21 -21.08 43.91
C GLY A 758 8.01 -21.36 44.80
N THR A 759 7.89 -20.57 45.87
CA THR A 759 6.72 -20.60 46.77
C THR A 759 5.45 -20.16 46.04
N ASP A 760 5.58 -19.12 45.21
CA ASP A 760 4.51 -18.44 44.51
C ASP A 760 4.95 -18.24 43.06
N GLY A 761 4.18 -18.75 42.08
CA GLY A 761 4.56 -18.75 40.66
C GLY A 761 4.70 -17.38 39.99
N GLU A 762 4.44 -16.31 40.75
CA GLU A 762 4.61 -14.91 40.38
C GLU A 762 6.02 -14.36 40.60
N ALA A 763 6.83 -14.99 41.46
CA ALA A 763 8.17 -14.50 41.80
C ALA A 763 9.21 -14.86 40.72
N ASP A 764 9.23 -16.14 40.31
CA ASP A 764 10.28 -16.72 39.45
C ASP A 764 10.07 -16.48 37.93
N ARG A 765 9.09 -15.64 37.56
CA ARG A 765 8.81 -15.28 36.16
C ARG A 765 9.22 -13.84 35.85
N ALA A 766 9.69 -13.62 34.62
CA ALA A 766 9.94 -12.30 34.05
C ALA A 766 9.00 -12.04 32.88
N SER A 767 8.51 -10.81 32.76
CA SER A 767 7.65 -10.34 31.67
C SER A 767 8.49 -9.83 30.51
N VAL A 768 8.10 -10.16 29.28
CA VAL A 768 8.73 -9.63 28.07
C VAL A 768 8.21 -8.21 27.82
N ILE A 769 9.10 -7.23 27.96
CA ILE A 769 8.78 -5.81 27.69
C ILE A 769 8.72 -5.57 26.17
N SER A 770 9.74 -6.01 25.44
CA SER A 770 9.96 -5.68 24.04
C SER A 770 10.97 -6.63 23.39
N TRP A 771 11.11 -6.59 22.06
CA TRP A 771 12.08 -7.40 21.32
C TRP A 771 12.62 -6.70 20.07
N GLY A 772 13.71 -7.25 19.53
CA GLY A 772 14.26 -6.92 18.21
C GLY A 772 15.22 -8.02 17.72
N ARG A 773 15.25 -8.24 16.40
CA ARG A 773 16.09 -9.25 15.73
C ARG A 773 17.38 -8.61 15.20
N CYS A 774 18.51 -9.31 15.28
CA CYS A 774 19.79 -8.85 14.72
C CYS A 774 19.88 -9.13 13.21
N THR A 775 20.68 -8.35 12.48
CA THR A 775 21.06 -8.64 11.08
C THR A 775 22.43 -9.35 11.00
N THR A 776 23.29 -9.17 12.01
CA THR A 776 24.53 -9.95 12.16
C THR A 776 24.26 -11.43 12.46
N GLY A 777 25.31 -12.27 12.42
CA GLY A 777 25.18 -13.72 12.69
C GLY A 777 24.36 -14.50 11.65
N GLY A 778 24.21 -13.97 10.42
CA GLY A 778 23.33 -14.53 9.39
C GLY A 778 21.85 -14.18 9.57
N GLY A 779 21.56 -13.06 10.26
CA GLY A 779 20.19 -12.61 10.50
C GLY A 779 19.40 -13.48 11.48
N THR A 780 20.07 -14.20 12.37
CA THR A 780 19.45 -15.02 13.43
C THR A 780 19.88 -14.53 14.82
N GLY A 781 19.01 -14.72 15.81
CA GLY A 781 19.19 -14.14 17.14
C GLY A 781 18.72 -12.68 17.25
N GLY A 782 18.95 -12.08 18.42
CA GLY A 782 18.46 -10.75 18.77
C GLY A 782 18.43 -10.47 20.27
N VAL A 783 17.52 -9.60 20.68
CA VAL A 783 17.31 -9.18 22.07
C VAL A 783 15.83 -9.31 22.43
N ILE A 784 15.56 -9.85 23.62
CA ILE A 784 14.24 -9.86 24.26
C ILE A 784 14.40 -9.13 25.61
N ALA A 785 13.83 -7.94 25.75
CA ALA A 785 13.95 -7.14 26.96
C ALA A 785 13.02 -7.65 28.07
N LEU A 786 13.52 -7.72 29.31
CA LEU A 786 12.82 -8.25 30.47
C LEU A 786 12.67 -7.21 31.61
N ASP A 787 11.59 -7.34 32.37
CA ASP A 787 11.32 -6.56 33.59
C ASP A 787 12.13 -7.03 34.81
N ARG A 788 12.59 -8.29 34.80
CA ARG A 788 13.29 -8.97 35.90
C ARG A 788 14.47 -9.81 35.40
N LEU A 789 15.41 -10.06 36.31
CA LEU A 789 16.60 -10.88 36.10
C LEU A 789 16.29 -12.37 36.33
N LEU A 790 16.60 -13.24 35.38
CA LEU A 790 16.46 -14.71 35.54
C LEU A 790 17.67 -15.28 36.30
N VAL A 791 17.59 -15.32 37.63
CA VAL A 791 18.64 -15.88 38.49
C VAL A 791 18.67 -17.42 38.35
N PRO A 792 19.84 -18.05 38.10
CA PRO A 792 19.94 -19.51 38.00
C PRO A 792 19.36 -20.25 39.22
N TYR A 793 18.37 -21.10 38.98
CA TYR A 793 17.68 -21.81 40.06
C TYR A 793 18.52 -23.00 40.57
N ASN A 794 18.95 -22.92 41.82
CA ASN A 794 19.53 -24.03 42.57
C ASN A 794 18.50 -24.57 43.57
N PRO A 795 18.10 -25.85 43.49
CA PRO A 795 17.08 -26.40 44.38
C PRO A 795 17.59 -26.48 45.83
N PRO A 796 16.73 -26.31 46.84
CA PRO A 796 17.07 -26.65 48.21
C PRO A 796 17.46 -28.14 48.32
N TRP A 797 18.50 -28.44 49.09
CA TRP A 797 19.05 -29.81 49.24
C TRP A 797 18.00 -30.88 49.56
N TRP A 798 16.94 -30.53 50.29
CA TRP A 798 15.86 -31.45 50.67
C TRP A 798 14.90 -31.78 49.50
N VAL A 799 14.86 -30.97 48.44
CA VAL A 799 14.11 -31.27 47.21
C VAL A 799 14.84 -32.34 46.40
N GLU A 800 16.17 -32.26 46.35
CA GLU A 800 17.02 -33.20 45.60
C GLU A 800 17.22 -34.54 46.35
N TYR A 801 17.42 -34.48 47.69
CA TYR A 801 17.78 -35.66 48.50
C TYR A 801 16.70 -36.15 49.48
N GLY A 802 15.62 -35.37 49.70
CA GLY A 802 14.60 -35.71 50.70
C GLY A 802 13.62 -36.81 50.28
N ALA A 803 13.24 -36.87 49.00
CA ALA A 803 12.32 -37.91 48.50
C ALA A 803 12.91 -39.34 48.62
N PRO A 804 14.19 -39.61 48.31
CA PRO A 804 14.85 -40.88 48.63
C PRO A 804 14.75 -41.25 50.13
N GLY A 805 14.97 -40.29 51.04
CA GLY A 805 14.85 -40.52 52.48
C GLY A 805 13.43 -40.87 52.91
N ALA A 806 12.44 -40.08 52.46
CA ALA A 806 11.03 -40.30 52.77
C ALA A 806 10.49 -41.64 52.24
N VAL A 807 10.90 -42.05 51.03
CA VAL A 807 10.49 -43.35 50.45
C VAL A 807 11.22 -44.52 51.11
N GLY A 808 12.49 -44.37 51.50
CA GLY A 808 13.22 -45.38 52.26
C GLY A 808 12.59 -45.65 53.64
N VAL A 809 12.38 -44.59 54.41
CA VAL A 809 11.73 -44.66 55.74
C VAL A 809 10.28 -45.13 55.62
N GLY A 810 9.51 -44.58 54.66
CA GLY A 810 8.13 -44.98 54.40
C GLY A 810 7.98 -46.44 54.00
N GLY A 811 8.89 -46.97 53.16
CA GLY A 811 8.93 -48.38 52.79
C GLY A 811 9.19 -49.30 53.98
N ILE A 812 10.14 -48.94 54.85
CA ILE A 812 10.41 -49.68 56.10
C ILE A 812 9.17 -49.66 57.01
N ILE A 813 8.56 -48.49 57.24
CA ILE A 813 7.36 -48.35 58.07
C ILE A 813 6.19 -49.18 57.51
N LEU A 814 5.97 -49.18 56.19
CA LEU A 814 4.86 -49.91 55.58
C LEU A 814 5.06 -51.43 55.62
N ILE A 815 6.31 -51.91 55.53
CA ILE A 815 6.67 -53.31 55.80
C ILE A 815 6.42 -53.66 57.27
N CYS A 816 6.86 -52.82 58.22
CA CYS A 816 6.62 -53.04 59.65
C CYS A 816 5.11 -53.07 59.99
N LEU A 817 4.30 -52.17 59.42
CA LEU A 817 2.85 -52.15 59.60
C LEU A 817 2.17 -53.38 59.00
N PHE A 818 2.62 -53.86 57.83
CA PHE A 818 2.11 -55.10 57.23
C PHE A 818 2.34 -56.33 58.13
N PHE A 819 3.50 -56.43 58.76
CA PHE A 819 3.77 -57.50 59.73
C PHE A 819 3.03 -57.31 61.07
N TYR A 820 2.91 -56.07 61.57
CA TYR A 820 2.14 -55.77 62.79
C TYR A 820 0.67 -56.18 62.66
N GLY A 821 0.03 -55.84 61.53
CA GLY A 821 -1.35 -56.27 61.24
C GLY A 821 -1.51 -57.79 61.08
N ARG A 822 -0.44 -58.50 60.67
CA ARG A 822 -0.48 -59.97 60.54
C ARG A 822 -0.26 -60.71 61.86
N LEU A 823 0.48 -60.14 62.81
CA LEU A 823 0.67 -60.72 64.13
C LEU A 823 -0.67 -60.87 64.86
N ILE A 824 -1.45 -59.79 64.90
CA ILE A 824 -2.77 -59.70 65.55
C ILE A 824 -3.76 -60.71 64.96
N THR A 825 -3.72 -60.96 63.65
CA THR A 825 -4.62 -61.94 63.00
C THR A 825 -4.23 -63.40 63.28
N VAL A 826 -2.97 -63.70 63.59
CA VAL A 826 -2.54 -65.07 63.93
C VAL A 826 -2.89 -65.42 65.38
N GLU A 827 -2.63 -64.52 66.34
CA GLU A 827 -3.01 -64.72 67.75
C GLU A 827 -4.52 -64.87 67.91
N CYS A 828 -5.30 -64.06 67.19
CA CYS A 828 -6.77 -64.13 67.22
C CYS A 828 -7.30 -65.49 66.68
N LEU A 829 -6.62 -66.12 65.71
CA LEU A 829 -7.03 -67.40 65.14
C LEU A 829 -6.63 -68.63 65.96
N GLN A 830 -5.59 -68.56 66.79
CA GLN A 830 -5.17 -69.69 67.64
C GLN A 830 -6.01 -69.84 68.92
N SER A 831 -6.75 -68.81 69.33
CA SER A 831 -7.56 -68.81 70.56
C SER A 831 -8.83 -69.69 70.53
N ARG A 832 -9.18 -70.31 69.41
CA ARG A 832 -10.55 -70.79 69.13
C ARG A 832 -10.73 -72.30 68.88
N ALA A 833 -9.77 -73.13 69.31
CA ALA A 833 -9.89 -74.59 69.28
C ALA A 833 -9.67 -75.19 70.68
N SER A 834 -10.73 -75.74 71.27
CA SER A 834 -10.75 -76.32 72.63
C SER A 834 -10.78 -77.87 72.60
N PRO A 835 -10.34 -78.57 73.67
CA PRO A 835 -9.96 -79.99 73.59
C PRO A 835 -10.99 -80.99 74.14
N LEU A 836 -10.80 -82.28 73.85
CA LEU A 836 -11.37 -83.40 74.62
C LEU A 836 -10.44 -84.64 74.64
N LEU A 837 -10.58 -85.45 75.70
CA LEU A 837 -10.09 -86.82 75.95
C LEU A 837 -8.61 -87.03 76.40
N ARG A 838 -8.47 -87.45 77.67
CA ARG A 838 -7.40 -88.34 78.24
C ARG A 838 -7.95 -89.78 78.39
N PRO A 839 -7.21 -90.84 78.81
CA PRO A 839 -6.40 -90.99 80.06
C PRO A 839 -4.87 -91.10 79.78
N ASP A 840 -3.90 -90.89 80.67
CA ASP A 840 -3.65 -91.22 82.11
C ASP A 840 -3.26 -92.70 82.38
N PHE A 841 -1.98 -92.99 82.71
CA PHE A 841 -1.50 -94.13 83.54
C PHE A 841 -0.02 -93.96 83.98
N GLU A 842 0.47 -94.76 84.95
CA GLU A 842 1.66 -94.49 85.79
C GLU A 842 2.88 -95.44 85.64
N SER A 843 4.09 -94.87 85.85
CA SER A 843 5.27 -95.46 86.55
C SER A 843 6.23 -96.49 85.88
N ALA A 844 7.44 -96.57 86.49
CA ALA A 844 8.41 -97.69 86.50
C ALA A 844 9.48 -97.90 85.37
N THR A 845 10.59 -97.13 85.48
CA THR A 845 12.02 -97.59 85.48
C THR A 845 12.68 -98.40 84.33
N MET A 846 13.76 -97.81 83.78
CA MET A 846 14.97 -98.43 83.15
C MET A 846 14.80 -99.10 81.75
N SER A 847 15.74 -99.02 80.79
CA SER A 847 17.10 -98.42 80.74
C SER A 847 17.48 -97.83 79.36
N ASP A 848 18.66 -97.19 79.30
CA ASP A 848 19.52 -96.90 78.14
C ASP A 848 19.21 -95.78 77.12
N ALA A 849 20.32 -95.19 76.64
CA ALA A 849 20.50 -94.22 75.54
C ALA A 849 19.74 -92.87 75.59
N PRO A 850 20.44 -91.70 75.60
CA PRO A 850 19.80 -90.41 75.37
C PRO A 850 19.48 -90.23 73.87
N ALA A 851 18.20 -90.02 73.55
CA ALA A 851 17.78 -89.55 72.24
C ALA A 851 17.81 -88.01 72.20
N GLU A 852 18.38 -87.41 71.15
CA GLU A 852 18.32 -85.96 70.94
C GLU A 852 16.98 -85.55 70.32
N GLU A 853 16.34 -84.52 70.89
CA GLU A 853 15.05 -84.00 70.42
C GLU A 853 15.19 -83.19 69.13
N VAL A 854 14.52 -83.63 68.06
CA VAL A 854 14.46 -82.91 66.79
C VAL A 854 13.57 -81.66 66.92
N LYS A 855 14.19 -80.50 67.14
CA LYS A 855 13.49 -79.21 67.27
C LYS A 855 12.74 -78.81 65.99
N VAL A 856 11.44 -78.55 66.14
CA VAL A 856 10.62 -77.94 65.09
C VAL A 856 11.00 -76.47 64.92
N ALA A 857 11.37 -76.10 63.70
CA ALA A 857 11.99 -74.81 63.39
C ALA A 857 10.97 -73.64 63.23
N SER A 858 11.33 -72.47 63.73
CA SER A 858 10.44 -71.32 63.97
C SER A 858 10.13 -70.47 62.72
N ALA A 859 9.13 -69.60 62.83
CA ALA A 859 8.78 -68.58 61.83
C ALA A 859 9.94 -67.58 61.55
N THR A 860 10.86 -67.42 62.51
CA THR A 860 12.11 -66.65 62.38
C THR A 860 12.90 -67.02 61.12
N ASP A 861 12.98 -68.30 60.77
CA ASP A 861 13.84 -68.80 59.70
C ASP A 861 13.32 -68.40 58.31
N SER A 862 11.99 -68.35 58.18
CA SER A 862 11.33 -67.85 56.99
C SER A 862 11.51 -66.33 56.84
N ILE A 863 11.59 -65.58 57.95
CA ILE A 863 11.92 -64.16 57.94
C ILE A 863 13.40 -63.96 57.56
N LYS A 864 14.33 -64.70 58.18
CA LYS A 864 15.76 -64.71 57.81
C LYS A 864 15.95 -64.96 56.31
N SER A 865 15.29 -65.98 55.74
CA SER A 865 15.43 -66.28 54.31
C SER A 865 14.83 -65.22 53.36
N PHE A 866 13.75 -64.54 53.76
CA PHE A 866 13.20 -63.41 53.00
C PHE A 866 14.14 -62.20 53.01
N ILE A 867 14.66 -61.82 54.19
CA ILE A 867 15.61 -60.71 54.35
C ILE A 867 16.90 -61.01 53.56
N ALA A 868 17.42 -62.23 53.64
CA ALA A 868 18.61 -62.64 52.90
C ALA A 868 18.40 -62.57 51.38
N GLY A 869 17.25 -63.04 50.87
CA GLY A 869 16.88 -62.89 49.47
C GLY A 869 16.77 -61.43 49.02
N GLY A 870 16.33 -60.53 49.91
CA GLY A 870 16.34 -59.08 49.71
C GLY A 870 17.75 -58.51 49.57
N PHE A 871 18.65 -58.80 50.53
CA PHE A 871 20.05 -58.36 50.45
C PHE A 871 20.76 -58.92 49.20
N GLY A 872 20.54 -60.19 48.86
CA GLY A 872 21.00 -60.78 47.59
C GLY A 872 20.50 -60.02 46.36
N GLY A 873 19.21 -59.64 46.33
CA GLY A 873 18.62 -58.83 45.27
C GLY A 873 19.27 -57.44 45.13
N VAL A 874 19.59 -56.77 46.25
CA VAL A 874 20.34 -55.51 46.23
C VAL A 874 21.76 -55.71 45.69
N SER A 875 22.50 -56.70 46.19
CA SER A 875 23.85 -57.01 45.71
C SER A 875 23.88 -57.36 44.22
N ALA A 876 22.88 -58.08 43.72
CA ALA A 876 22.71 -58.39 42.30
C ALA A 876 22.58 -57.14 41.43
N VAL A 877 21.79 -56.15 41.88
CA VAL A 877 21.56 -54.90 41.15
C VAL A 877 22.79 -53.99 41.24
N VAL A 878 23.40 -53.83 42.43
CA VAL A 878 24.59 -53.00 42.62
C VAL A 878 25.75 -53.46 41.72
N VAL A 879 26.04 -54.76 41.67
CA VAL A 879 27.13 -55.29 40.82
C VAL A 879 26.71 -55.43 39.35
N GLY A 880 25.43 -55.67 39.06
CA GLY A 880 24.93 -55.85 37.69
C GLY A 880 24.68 -54.56 36.90
N HIS A 881 24.31 -53.46 37.56
CA HIS A 881 23.85 -52.23 36.89
C HIS A 881 24.89 -51.55 35.97
N PRO A 882 26.19 -51.44 36.32
CA PRO A 882 27.19 -50.87 35.42
C PRO A 882 27.26 -51.58 34.06
N PHE A 883 27.12 -52.91 34.04
CA PHE A 883 27.11 -53.70 32.81
C PHE A 883 25.85 -53.45 31.98
N ASP A 884 24.70 -53.25 32.62
CA ASP A 884 23.46 -52.87 31.92
C ASP A 884 23.54 -51.45 31.35
N LEU A 885 24.08 -50.48 32.09
CA LEU A 885 24.26 -49.10 31.61
C LEU A 885 25.22 -49.04 30.41
N VAL A 886 26.34 -49.77 30.48
CA VAL A 886 27.30 -49.88 29.36
C VAL A 886 26.65 -50.55 28.16
N LYS A 887 25.90 -51.65 28.37
CA LYS A 887 25.16 -52.32 27.30
C LYS A 887 24.14 -51.39 26.65
N THR A 888 23.31 -50.68 27.42
CA THR A 888 22.29 -49.80 26.87
C THR A 888 22.90 -48.62 26.12
N ARG A 889 23.91 -47.94 26.68
CA ARG A 889 24.63 -46.85 25.97
C ARG A 889 25.25 -47.33 24.66
N LEU A 890 25.74 -48.57 24.59
CA LEU A 890 26.28 -49.16 23.35
C LEU A 890 25.19 -49.59 22.34
N GLN A 891 23.98 -49.88 22.79
CA GLN A 891 22.85 -50.27 21.93
C GLN A 891 21.98 -49.10 21.44
N THR A 892 22.05 -47.92 22.09
CA THR A 892 21.23 -46.74 21.74
C THR A 892 22.03 -45.57 21.14
N ALA A 893 23.34 -45.71 20.97
CA ALA A 893 24.17 -44.66 20.37
C ALA A 893 24.18 -44.72 18.83
N SER A 894 24.32 -43.56 18.20
CA SER A 894 24.56 -43.42 16.76
C SER A 894 25.87 -44.08 16.33
N ALA A 895 25.94 -44.51 15.06
CA ALA A 895 27.12 -45.16 14.50
C ALA A 895 28.37 -44.26 14.63
N GLY A 896 29.45 -44.81 15.18
CA GLY A 896 30.73 -44.09 15.40
C GLY A 896 30.90 -43.44 16.78
N THR A 897 29.83 -43.25 17.58
CA THR A 897 29.94 -42.59 18.90
C THR A 897 30.82 -43.35 19.90
N TYR A 898 30.79 -44.69 19.84
CA TYR A 898 31.59 -45.58 20.69
C TYR A 898 32.31 -46.66 19.88
N THR A 899 33.59 -46.89 20.15
CA THR A 899 34.38 -47.96 19.49
C THR A 899 34.22 -49.33 20.17
N GLY A 900 33.63 -49.38 21.37
CA GLY A 900 33.33 -50.61 22.08
C GLY A 900 32.95 -50.38 23.55
N ALA A 901 32.64 -51.46 24.28
CA ALA A 901 32.17 -51.35 25.67
C ALA A 901 33.17 -50.67 26.62
N ILE A 902 34.48 -50.84 26.39
CA ILE A 902 35.53 -50.19 27.19
C ILE A 902 35.58 -48.67 26.91
N ASP A 903 35.30 -48.25 25.68
CA ASP A 903 35.21 -46.84 25.30
C ASP A 903 33.97 -46.16 25.92
N VAL A 904 32.83 -46.88 25.97
CA VAL A 904 31.65 -46.45 26.76
C VAL A 904 32.00 -46.24 28.23
N VAL A 905 32.71 -47.18 28.87
CA VAL A 905 33.14 -47.03 30.28
C VAL A 905 34.07 -45.84 30.44
N LYS A 906 35.12 -45.71 29.62
CA LYS A 906 36.08 -44.60 29.69
C LYS A 906 35.40 -43.24 29.54
N LYS A 907 34.59 -43.05 28.48
CA LYS A 907 33.84 -41.81 28.24
C LYS A 907 32.81 -41.53 29.34
N THR A 908 32.18 -42.56 29.90
CA THR A 908 31.24 -42.41 31.03
C THR A 908 31.96 -41.95 32.29
N VAL A 909 33.08 -42.58 32.68
CA VAL A 909 33.80 -42.21 33.91
C VAL A 909 34.50 -40.84 33.76
N ALA A 910 34.99 -40.50 32.57
CA ALA A 910 35.61 -39.20 32.30
C ALA A 910 34.61 -38.02 32.29
N LYS A 911 33.33 -38.26 31.97
CA LYS A 911 32.28 -37.21 31.94
C LYS A 911 31.40 -37.20 33.19
N ASP A 912 30.91 -38.35 33.61
CA ASP A 912 29.88 -38.54 34.63
C ASP A 912 30.45 -39.05 35.97
N GLY A 913 31.78 -39.24 36.07
CA GLY A 913 32.46 -39.85 37.22
C GLY A 913 32.17 -41.35 37.40
N LEU A 914 32.71 -41.95 38.46
CA LEU A 914 32.42 -43.34 38.83
C LEU A 914 30.93 -43.55 39.19
N THR A 915 30.29 -42.52 39.75
CA THR A 915 28.85 -42.47 40.04
C THR A 915 27.99 -42.52 38.78
N GLY A 916 28.49 -42.02 37.64
CA GLY A 916 27.84 -42.10 36.34
C GLY A 916 27.48 -43.51 35.88
N LEU A 917 28.29 -44.51 36.25
CA LEU A 917 28.04 -45.93 35.98
C LEU A 917 26.82 -46.49 36.74
N TYR A 918 26.32 -45.77 37.75
CA TYR A 918 25.17 -46.15 38.58
C TYR A 918 23.91 -45.31 38.32
N ARG A 919 23.96 -44.39 37.34
CA ARG A 919 22.80 -43.55 36.97
C ARG A 919 21.64 -44.44 36.53
N GLY A 920 20.46 -44.23 37.13
CA GLY A 920 19.25 -45.03 36.84
C GLY A 920 19.14 -46.39 37.54
N MET A 921 19.91 -46.67 38.61
CA MET A 921 19.79 -47.93 39.39
C MET A 921 18.47 -48.06 40.17
N VAL A 922 17.77 -46.95 40.44
CA VAL A 922 16.58 -46.94 41.34
C VAL A 922 15.41 -47.82 40.83
N PRO A 923 14.97 -47.76 39.55
CA PRO A 923 13.90 -48.66 39.09
C PRO A 923 14.28 -50.16 39.12
N PRO A 924 15.51 -50.58 38.73
CA PRO A 924 16.00 -51.92 39.01
C PRO A 924 15.93 -52.33 40.49
N LEU A 925 16.38 -51.49 41.44
CA LEU A 925 16.29 -51.81 42.88
C LEU A 925 14.84 -52.04 43.34
N LEU A 926 13.92 -51.16 42.93
CA LEU A 926 12.50 -51.26 43.31
C LEU A 926 11.81 -52.49 42.71
N GLY A 927 12.18 -52.92 41.50
CA GLY A 927 11.56 -54.06 40.80
C GLY A 927 12.19 -55.41 41.09
N VAL A 928 13.52 -55.48 41.19
CA VAL A 928 14.27 -56.75 41.24
C VAL A 928 14.40 -57.29 42.66
N THR A 929 14.59 -56.42 43.66
CA THR A 929 14.77 -56.83 45.06
C THR A 929 13.57 -57.60 45.63
N PRO A 930 12.29 -57.18 45.42
CA PRO A 930 11.14 -57.94 45.92
C PRO A 930 10.98 -59.31 45.25
N ILE A 931 11.34 -59.43 43.96
CA ILE A 931 11.25 -60.68 43.20
C ILE A 931 12.23 -61.74 43.77
N PHE A 932 13.48 -61.35 44.07
CA PHE A 932 14.44 -62.27 44.69
C PHE A 932 14.08 -62.63 46.14
N ALA A 933 13.63 -61.66 46.94
CA ALA A 933 13.17 -61.91 48.32
C ALA A 933 12.02 -62.94 48.38
N MET A 934 11.02 -62.78 47.51
CA MET A 934 9.92 -63.74 47.36
C MET A 934 10.38 -65.11 46.86
N SER A 935 11.29 -65.15 45.88
CA SER A 935 11.78 -66.40 45.28
C SER A 935 12.54 -67.29 46.29
N PHE A 936 13.48 -66.71 47.04
CA PHE A 936 14.23 -67.47 48.05
C PHE A 936 13.35 -67.91 49.23
N TRP A 937 12.47 -67.04 49.73
CA TRP A 937 11.47 -67.41 50.75
C TRP A 937 10.58 -68.57 50.28
N ALA A 938 10.07 -68.49 49.06
CA ALA A 938 9.18 -69.51 48.50
C ALA A 938 9.90 -70.83 48.20
N TYR A 939 11.19 -70.80 47.87
CA TYR A 939 12.02 -72.00 47.69
C TYR A 939 12.22 -72.74 49.01
N ASP A 940 12.54 -72.03 50.09
CA ASP A 940 12.68 -72.66 51.41
C ASP A 940 11.33 -73.14 51.97
N ALA A 941 10.24 -72.40 51.75
CA ALA A 941 8.89 -72.85 52.07
C ALA A 941 8.48 -74.11 51.26
N SER A 942 8.82 -74.18 49.97
CA SER A 942 8.51 -75.34 49.12
C SER A 942 9.32 -76.58 49.50
N LYS A 943 10.59 -76.42 49.92
CA LYS A 943 11.38 -77.52 50.49
C LYS A 943 10.76 -78.03 51.80
N LYS A 944 10.35 -77.14 52.71
CA LYS A 944 9.61 -77.53 53.93
C LYS A 944 8.31 -78.28 53.62
N LEU A 945 7.56 -77.84 52.60
CA LEU A 945 6.32 -78.51 52.16
C LEU A 945 6.57 -79.93 51.64
N ILE A 946 7.55 -80.14 50.75
CA ILE A 946 7.86 -81.47 50.18
C ILE A 946 8.34 -82.44 51.28
N LEU A 947 9.12 -81.96 52.26
CA LEU A 947 9.51 -82.74 53.43
C LEU A 947 8.28 -83.19 54.24
N SER A 948 7.33 -82.27 54.51
CA SER A 948 6.10 -82.60 55.26
C SER A 948 5.17 -83.57 54.52
N ALA A 949 5.22 -83.60 53.19
CA ALA A 949 4.40 -84.48 52.36
C ALA A 949 4.96 -85.92 52.23
N THR A 950 6.18 -86.18 52.70
CA THR A 950 6.92 -87.44 52.43
C THR A 950 7.43 -88.11 53.73
N PRO A 951 6.53 -88.55 54.64
CA PRO A 951 6.89 -88.87 56.03
C PRO A 951 7.78 -90.11 56.24
N ASN A 952 7.87 -91.04 55.28
CA ASN A 952 8.58 -92.32 55.43
C ASN A 952 9.90 -92.40 54.62
N ARG A 953 10.74 -91.36 54.65
CA ARG A 953 11.98 -91.31 53.84
C ARG A 953 13.24 -91.73 54.62
N LYS A 954 14.18 -92.39 53.92
CA LYS A 954 15.42 -92.97 54.49
C LYS A 954 16.69 -92.10 54.34
N SER A 955 16.56 -90.82 54.00
CA SER A 955 17.70 -89.91 53.88
C SER A 955 17.31 -88.50 54.31
N GLU A 956 18.21 -87.81 55.00
CA GLU A 956 18.00 -86.43 55.48
C GLU A 956 18.21 -85.38 54.38
N THR A 957 18.82 -85.73 53.24
CA THR A 957 18.98 -84.80 52.10
C THR A 957 17.80 -84.91 51.13
N LEU A 958 17.39 -83.80 50.52
CA LEU A 958 16.43 -83.83 49.40
C LEU A 958 17.13 -84.28 48.12
N SER A 959 16.43 -85.03 47.26
CA SER A 959 16.91 -85.42 45.94
C SER A 959 16.86 -84.25 44.95
N VAL A 960 17.61 -84.37 43.86
CA VAL A 960 17.64 -83.36 42.78
C VAL A 960 16.25 -83.14 42.17
N ALA A 961 15.41 -84.19 42.10
CA ALA A 961 14.04 -84.08 41.59
C ALA A 961 13.10 -83.34 42.56
N GLU A 962 13.23 -83.59 43.87
CA GLU A 962 12.49 -82.85 44.89
C GLU A 962 12.93 -81.37 44.96
N LEU A 963 14.24 -81.09 44.80
CA LEU A 963 14.78 -79.73 44.75
C LEU A 963 14.38 -78.98 43.48
N ALA A 964 14.36 -79.65 42.32
CA ALA A 964 13.77 -79.12 41.10
C ALA A 964 12.28 -78.81 41.28
N THR A 965 11.54 -79.68 41.97
CA THR A 965 10.11 -79.49 42.27
C THR A 965 9.90 -78.31 43.23
N ALA A 966 10.75 -78.13 44.25
CA ALA A 966 10.74 -76.96 45.10
C ALA A 966 11.04 -75.66 44.32
N GLY A 967 11.97 -75.73 43.34
CA GLY A 967 12.27 -74.64 42.42
C GLY A 967 11.15 -74.33 41.42
N PHE A 968 10.29 -75.30 41.10
CA PHE A 968 9.07 -75.06 40.32
C PHE A 968 7.98 -74.40 41.19
N LEU A 969 7.75 -74.93 42.39
CA LEU A 969 6.74 -74.42 43.33
C LEU A 969 7.05 -72.99 43.81
N SER A 970 8.33 -72.63 43.99
CA SER A 970 8.72 -71.26 44.34
C SER A 970 8.42 -70.22 43.25
N ALA A 971 8.31 -70.63 41.99
CA ALA A 971 7.92 -69.74 40.90
C ALA A 971 6.47 -69.26 41.00
N VAL A 972 5.58 -70.02 41.67
CA VAL A 972 4.14 -69.69 41.78
C VAL A 972 3.89 -68.36 42.52
N PRO A 973 4.31 -68.17 43.79
CA PRO A 973 4.16 -66.88 44.47
C PRO A 973 5.07 -65.80 43.88
N THR A 974 6.22 -66.16 43.29
CA THR A 974 7.13 -65.20 42.63
C THR A 974 6.45 -64.57 41.39
N THR A 975 5.71 -65.36 40.62
CA THR A 975 4.96 -64.89 39.44
C THR A 975 3.89 -63.85 39.79
N LEU A 976 3.36 -63.84 41.01
CA LEU A 976 2.42 -62.80 41.47
C LEU A 976 3.06 -61.40 41.53
N VAL A 977 4.39 -61.31 41.68
CA VAL A 977 5.15 -60.06 41.62
C VAL A 977 5.72 -59.84 40.21
N THR A 978 6.27 -60.87 39.57
CA THR A 978 6.91 -60.76 38.25
C THR A 978 5.92 -60.42 37.14
N ALA A 979 4.75 -61.07 37.07
CA ALA A 979 3.80 -60.89 35.96
C ALA A 979 3.30 -59.45 35.76
N PRO A 980 2.86 -58.69 36.78
CA PRO A 980 2.46 -57.28 36.58
C PRO A 980 3.63 -56.40 36.15
N VAL A 981 4.81 -56.58 36.75
CA VAL A 981 6.01 -55.78 36.47
C VAL A 981 6.52 -56.02 35.05
N GLU A 982 6.60 -57.28 34.62
CA GLU A 982 6.98 -57.61 33.23
C GLU A 982 5.97 -57.09 32.22
N ARG A 983 4.66 -57.21 32.49
CA ARG A 983 3.65 -56.74 31.53
C ARG A 983 3.63 -55.22 31.38
N ALA A 984 3.77 -54.48 32.48
CA ALA A 984 3.92 -53.03 32.40
C ALA A 984 5.18 -52.62 31.59
N LYS A 985 6.29 -53.33 31.80
CA LYS A 985 7.53 -53.14 31.03
C LYS A 985 7.34 -53.47 29.54
N VAL A 986 6.71 -54.57 29.18
CA VAL A 986 6.48 -54.96 27.77
C VAL A 986 5.63 -53.92 27.04
N LEU A 987 4.56 -53.42 27.66
CA LEU A 987 3.71 -52.39 27.03
C LEU A 987 4.47 -51.07 26.79
N LEU A 988 5.35 -50.68 27.72
CA LEU A 988 6.24 -49.52 27.55
C LEU A 988 7.34 -49.73 26.49
N GLN A 989 7.69 -50.98 26.18
CA GLN A 989 8.69 -51.32 25.15
C GLN A 989 8.09 -51.56 23.75
N VAL A 990 6.76 -51.73 23.65
CA VAL A 990 6.04 -51.88 22.37
C VAL A 990 5.52 -50.55 21.85
N GLN A 991 5.13 -49.60 22.71
CA GLN A 991 4.79 -48.25 22.25
C GLN A 991 6.00 -47.55 21.59
N GLY A 992 5.76 -46.78 20.54
CA GLY A 992 6.82 -46.16 19.72
C GLY A 992 7.46 -47.07 18.68
N GLN A 993 7.16 -48.37 18.64
CA GLN A 993 7.50 -49.22 17.49
C GLN A 993 6.40 -49.19 16.42
N GLY A 994 6.78 -49.10 15.14
CA GLY A 994 5.85 -49.19 14.01
C GLY A 994 4.94 -47.96 13.80
N GLY A 995 5.25 -46.81 14.39
CA GLY A 995 4.48 -45.57 14.20
C GLY A 995 3.22 -45.43 15.06
N ALA A 996 3.01 -46.30 16.06
CA ALA A 996 1.90 -46.19 17.00
C ALA A 996 2.14 -45.08 18.06
N GLU A 997 1.08 -44.34 18.39
CA GLU A 997 1.10 -43.19 19.31
C GLU A 997 1.64 -43.51 20.72
N HIS A 998 2.20 -42.49 21.37
CA HIS A 998 2.65 -42.55 22.77
C HIS A 998 1.47 -42.57 23.75
N LYS A 999 0.94 -43.77 24.01
CA LYS A 999 -0.28 -43.96 24.82
C LYS A 999 -0.04 -43.97 26.35
N TYR A 1000 1.19 -44.15 26.83
CA TYR A 1000 1.49 -44.26 28.27
C TYR A 1000 2.75 -43.49 28.68
N THR A 1001 2.68 -42.79 29.82
CA THR A 1001 3.79 -41.94 30.32
C THR A 1001 4.79 -42.68 31.21
N GLY A 1002 4.43 -43.84 31.78
CA GLY A 1002 5.33 -44.62 32.64
C GLY A 1002 4.69 -45.84 33.30
N VAL A 1003 5.46 -46.56 34.14
CA VAL A 1003 5.05 -47.87 34.71
C VAL A 1003 3.77 -47.76 35.54
N PHE A 1004 3.68 -46.76 36.43
CA PHE A 1004 2.48 -46.54 37.26
C PHE A 1004 1.26 -46.11 36.44
N ASP A 1005 1.49 -45.39 35.34
CA ASP A 1005 0.45 -44.92 34.42
C ASP A 1005 -0.13 -46.09 33.61
N VAL A 1006 0.71 -46.98 33.08
CA VAL A 1006 0.29 -48.27 32.49
C VAL A 1006 -0.52 -49.08 33.49
N MET A 1007 -0.06 -49.23 34.73
CA MET A 1007 -0.77 -50.00 35.76
C MET A 1007 -2.15 -49.40 36.09
N LYS A 1008 -2.24 -48.07 36.14
CA LYS A 1008 -3.48 -47.31 36.33
C LYS A 1008 -4.45 -47.45 35.14
N HIS A 1009 -3.93 -47.42 33.91
CA HIS A 1009 -4.70 -47.65 32.70
C HIS A 1009 -5.21 -49.10 32.61
N LEU A 1010 -4.35 -50.10 32.81
CA LEU A 1010 -4.74 -51.51 32.84
C LEU A 1010 -5.81 -51.80 33.89
N TYR A 1011 -5.71 -51.19 35.08
CA TYR A 1011 -6.74 -51.31 36.10
C TYR A 1011 -8.08 -50.68 35.67
N ARG A 1012 -8.06 -49.54 34.96
CA ARG A 1012 -9.27 -48.92 34.39
C ARG A 1012 -9.87 -49.70 33.23
N GLU A 1013 -9.05 -50.32 32.38
CA GLU A 1013 -9.49 -51.09 31.21
C GLU A 1013 -10.11 -52.45 31.56
N GLY A 1014 -9.75 -53.07 32.70
CA GLY A 1014 -10.35 -54.36 33.10
C GLY A 1014 -9.91 -54.89 34.46
N GLY A 1015 -9.62 -54.00 35.41
CA GLY A 1015 -9.28 -54.33 36.80
C GLY A 1015 -8.09 -55.28 36.96
N LEU A 1016 -8.07 -56.03 38.07
CA LEU A 1016 -7.02 -57.00 38.38
C LEU A 1016 -6.84 -58.07 37.29
N LYS A 1017 -7.92 -58.49 36.60
CA LYS A 1017 -7.82 -59.42 35.46
C LYS A 1017 -7.01 -58.82 34.31
N SER A 1018 -7.20 -57.53 34.02
CA SER A 1018 -6.39 -56.81 33.02
C SER A 1018 -5.03 -56.34 33.54
N ILE A 1019 -4.65 -56.63 34.79
CA ILE A 1019 -3.25 -56.60 35.24
C ILE A 1019 -2.58 -57.97 35.03
N PHE A 1020 -3.20 -59.05 35.51
CA PHE A 1020 -2.60 -60.40 35.52
C PHE A 1020 -2.78 -61.24 34.24
N ARG A 1021 -3.48 -60.74 33.21
CA ARG A 1021 -3.55 -61.40 31.88
C ARG A 1021 -2.13 -61.64 31.34
N GLY A 1022 -1.78 -62.91 31.14
CA GLY A 1022 -0.44 -63.37 30.78
C GLY A 1022 0.30 -64.15 31.86
N ALA A 1023 -0.09 -64.04 33.15
CA ALA A 1023 0.63 -64.67 34.27
C ALA A 1023 0.76 -66.20 34.17
N GLY A 1024 -0.20 -66.90 33.54
CA GLY A 1024 -0.09 -68.34 33.27
C GLY A 1024 1.03 -68.68 32.27
N ALA A 1025 1.29 -67.81 31.28
CA ALA A 1025 2.42 -67.96 30.36
C ALA A 1025 3.75 -67.59 31.04
N THR A 1026 3.76 -66.57 31.91
CA THR A 1026 4.90 -66.25 32.79
C THR A 1026 5.26 -67.46 33.66
N LEU A 1027 4.29 -68.09 34.31
CA LEU A 1027 4.52 -69.29 35.13
C LEU A 1027 4.98 -70.51 34.30
N ALA A 1028 4.40 -70.72 33.11
CA ALA A 1028 4.83 -71.79 32.20
C ALA A 1028 6.27 -71.59 31.69
N ARG A 1029 6.76 -70.35 31.59
CA ARG A 1029 8.14 -69.99 31.27
C ARG A 1029 9.07 -70.12 32.49
N ASP A 1030 8.64 -69.62 33.64
CA ASP A 1030 9.51 -69.43 34.82
C ASP A 1030 9.52 -70.61 35.79
N GLY A 1031 8.47 -71.41 35.85
CA GLY A 1031 8.45 -72.66 36.64
C GLY A 1031 9.55 -73.64 36.20
N PRO A 1032 9.59 -74.06 34.93
CA PRO A 1032 10.66 -74.92 34.42
C PRO A 1032 12.05 -74.26 34.48
N GLY A 1033 12.13 -72.94 34.26
CA GLY A 1033 13.38 -72.19 34.34
C GLY A 1033 13.94 -72.11 35.76
N SER A 1034 13.08 -71.96 36.77
CA SER A 1034 13.46 -71.93 38.19
C SER A 1034 13.77 -73.32 38.73
N ALA A 1035 13.00 -74.34 38.32
CA ALA A 1035 13.31 -75.75 38.58
C ALA A 1035 14.73 -76.12 38.10
N ALA A 1036 15.07 -75.76 36.85
CA ALA A 1036 16.40 -75.98 36.29
C ALA A 1036 17.49 -75.17 37.00
N TYR A 1037 17.22 -73.92 37.38
CA TYR A 1037 18.18 -73.04 38.07
C TYR A 1037 18.54 -73.57 39.46
N PHE A 1038 17.54 -73.91 40.29
CA PHE A 1038 17.79 -74.47 41.61
C PHE A 1038 18.34 -75.90 41.55
N ALA A 1039 17.88 -76.75 40.61
CA ALA A 1039 18.48 -78.08 40.42
C ALA A 1039 19.95 -78.00 40.00
N ALA A 1040 20.33 -77.08 39.11
CA ALA A 1040 21.73 -76.88 38.72
C ALA A 1040 22.59 -76.37 39.88
N TYR A 1041 22.06 -75.42 40.69
CA TYR A 1041 22.71 -74.93 41.90
C TYR A 1041 22.99 -76.06 42.90
N GLU A 1042 22.00 -76.88 43.24
CA GLU A 1042 22.14 -77.97 44.22
C GLU A 1042 22.99 -79.14 43.68
N VAL A 1043 22.86 -79.50 42.39
CA VAL A 1043 23.72 -80.51 41.74
C VAL A 1043 25.18 -80.07 41.75
N THR A 1044 25.45 -78.81 41.42
CA THR A 1044 26.82 -78.29 41.39
C THR A 1044 27.37 -78.11 42.80
N LYS A 1045 26.55 -77.70 43.78
CA LYS A 1045 26.92 -77.70 45.22
C LYS A 1045 27.32 -79.11 45.67
N LYS A 1046 26.51 -80.13 45.34
CA LYS A 1046 26.78 -81.53 45.70
C LYS A 1046 27.98 -82.14 44.97
N ALA A 1047 28.23 -81.76 43.71
CA ALA A 1047 29.38 -82.22 42.93
C ALA A 1047 30.72 -81.56 43.36
N LEU A 1048 30.66 -80.38 43.99
CA LEU A 1048 31.83 -79.65 44.51
C LEU A 1048 32.08 -79.89 46.01
N THR A 1049 31.29 -80.75 46.67
CA THR A 1049 31.47 -81.12 48.09
C THR A 1049 32.30 -82.40 48.20
N PRO A 1050 33.48 -82.39 48.88
CA PRO A 1050 34.25 -83.60 49.14
C PRO A 1050 33.50 -84.61 50.02
N ALA A 1051 33.78 -85.91 49.83
CA ALA A 1051 33.13 -86.98 50.60
C ALA A 1051 33.54 -86.93 52.09
N GLY A 1052 32.59 -86.57 52.96
CA GLY A 1052 32.78 -86.54 54.42
C GLY A 1052 32.58 -85.16 55.07
N SER A 1053 32.45 -84.08 54.28
CA SER A 1053 32.30 -82.70 54.80
C SER A 1053 30.83 -82.24 54.86
N SER A 1054 30.52 -81.30 55.76
CA SER A 1054 29.19 -80.72 55.90
C SER A 1054 28.93 -79.60 54.86
N PRO A 1055 27.67 -79.33 54.46
CA PRO A 1055 27.36 -78.37 53.38
C PRO A 1055 27.62 -76.88 53.68
N SER A 1056 28.16 -76.56 54.85
CA SER A 1056 28.39 -75.21 55.39
C SER A 1056 29.83 -74.69 55.21
N GLU A 1057 30.79 -75.53 54.82
CA GLU A 1057 32.22 -75.17 54.76
C GLU A 1057 32.77 -75.08 53.32
N LEU A 1058 31.95 -74.61 52.37
CA LEU A 1058 32.35 -74.47 50.96
C LEU A 1058 33.11 -73.16 50.69
N ASN A 1059 34.29 -73.28 50.07
CA ASN A 1059 35.12 -72.14 49.68
C ASN A 1059 34.41 -71.25 48.64
N LEU A 1060 34.41 -69.93 48.88
CA LEU A 1060 33.71 -68.89 48.11
C LEU A 1060 33.91 -69.01 46.58
N GLY A 1061 35.10 -69.39 46.11
CA GLY A 1061 35.37 -69.56 44.68
C GLY A 1061 34.51 -70.65 43.99
N ALA A 1062 34.15 -71.71 44.71
CA ALA A 1062 33.29 -72.78 44.20
C ALA A 1062 31.83 -72.32 44.01
N ILE A 1063 31.33 -71.50 44.94
CA ILE A 1063 29.98 -70.93 44.90
C ILE A 1063 29.84 -69.98 43.70
N ILE A 1064 30.86 -69.14 43.47
CA ILE A 1064 30.95 -68.21 42.34
C ILE A 1064 30.90 -68.97 41.00
N LEU A 1065 31.66 -70.08 40.88
CA LEU A 1065 31.68 -70.91 39.67
C LEU A 1065 30.31 -71.57 39.41
N ALA A 1066 29.66 -72.09 40.45
CA ALA A 1066 28.34 -72.74 40.36
C ALA A 1066 27.22 -71.78 39.92
N GLY A 1067 27.22 -70.53 40.41
CA GLY A 1067 26.26 -69.51 39.99
C GLY A 1067 26.40 -69.05 38.54
N GLY A 1068 27.58 -69.25 37.93
CA GLY A 1068 27.86 -68.91 36.53
C GLY A 1068 27.29 -69.93 35.54
N THR A 1069 27.51 -71.22 35.75
CA THR A 1069 27.15 -72.28 34.79
C THR A 1069 25.64 -72.41 34.56
N ALA A 1070 24.83 -72.29 35.62
CA ALA A 1070 23.37 -72.37 35.55
C ALA A 1070 22.74 -71.26 34.67
N GLY A 1071 23.36 -70.07 34.62
CA GLY A 1071 22.86 -68.94 33.83
C GLY A 1071 22.99 -69.13 32.31
N VAL A 1072 24.02 -69.86 31.86
CA VAL A 1072 24.33 -70.04 30.43
C VAL A 1072 23.26 -70.88 29.72
N LEU A 1073 22.84 -71.99 30.33
CA LEU A 1073 21.82 -72.90 29.80
C LEU A 1073 20.45 -72.20 29.64
N LYS A 1074 20.05 -71.38 30.61
CA LYS A 1074 18.79 -70.61 30.57
C LYS A 1074 18.73 -69.64 29.39
N SER A 1075 19.82 -68.92 29.12
CA SER A 1075 19.89 -67.86 28.11
C SER A 1075 19.63 -68.36 26.68
N ARG A 1076 20.18 -69.53 26.31
CA ARG A 1076 20.01 -70.06 24.95
C ARG A 1076 18.64 -70.69 24.70
N LEU A 1077 18.03 -71.34 25.68
CA LEU A 1077 16.69 -71.95 25.50
C LEU A 1077 15.61 -70.88 25.26
N GLN A 1078 15.76 -69.69 25.85
CA GLN A 1078 14.80 -68.59 25.75
C GLN A 1078 14.93 -67.73 24.47
N SER A 1079 15.88 -68.03 23.57
CA SER A 1079 16.22 -67.19 22.40
C SER A 1079 15.99 -67.85 21.03
N ALA A 1080 15.31 -69.01 20.97
CA ALA A 1080 14.91 -69.66 19.72
C ALA A 1080 13.43 -69.36 19.36
N PRO A 1081 13.08 -69.19 18.08
CA PRO A 1081 11.69 -69.10 17.65
C PRO A 1081 10.88 -70.36 17.97
N THR A 1082 9.57 -70.21 18.17
CA THR A 1082 8.65 -71.34 18.42
C THR A 1082 8.57 -72.29 17.23
N GLY A 1083 9.00 -73.54 17.44
CA GLY A 1083 8.88 -74.65 16.48
C GLY A 1083 10.18 -75.27 16.00
N THR A 1084 11.35 -74.63 16.23
CA THR A 1084 12.61 -75.03 15.59
C THR A 1084 13.23 -76.34 16.13
N TYR A 1085 12.97 -76.72 17.39
CA TYR A 1085 13.60 -77.87 18.05
C TYR A 1085 12.61 -78.68 18.88
N SER A 1086 12.74 -80.01 18.84
CA SER A 1086 11.89 -80.94 19.61
C SER A 1086 12.37 -81.21 21.05
N GLY A 1087 13.62 -80.83 21.37
CA GLY A 1087 14.19 -81.01 22.71
C GLY A 1087 15.68 -80.65 22.78
N ILE A 1088 16.26 -80.71 23.98
CA ILE A 1088 17.64 -80.26 24.27
C ILE A 1088 18.68 -81.03 23.42
N MET A 1089 18.55 -82.35 23.31
CA MET A 1089 19.44 -83.20 22.50
C MET A 1089 19.33 -82.93 20.99
N ASP A 1090 18.14 -82.60 20.50
CA ASP A 1090 17.87 -82.30 19.09
C ASP A 1090 18.46 -80.93 18.70
N CYS A 1091 18.30 -79.92 19.57
CA CYS A 1091 18.95 -78.62 19.44
C CYS A 1091 20.48 -78.74 19.40
N ALA A 1092 21.08 -79.46 20.35
CA ALA A 1092 22.54 -79.66 20.40
C ALA A 1092 23.07 -80.35 19.14
N ARG A 1093 22.43 -81.44 18.70
CA ARG A 1093 22.83 -82.19 17.50
C ARG A 1093 22.73 -81.34 16.22
N LYS A 1094 21.63 -80.60 16.03
CA LYS A 1094 21.42 -79.75 14.84
C LYS A 1094 22.37 -78.55 14.80
N THR A 1095 22.57 -77.86 15.93
CA THR A 1095 23.47 -76.70 16.01
C THR A 1095 24.93 -77.08 15.72
N ILE A 1096 25.40 -78.22 16.27
CA ILE A 1096 26.75 -78.74 15.99
C ILE A 1096 26.89 -79.15 14.52
N ALA A 1097 25.84 -79.71 13.91
CA ALA A 1097 25.86 -80.16 12.52
C ALA A 1097 25.79 -79.01 11.48
N GLN A 1098 25.21 -77.85 11.83
CA GLN A 1098 25.08 -76.71 10.90
C GLN A 1098 26.18 -75.65 11.08
N ASP A 1099 26.49 -75.24 12.31
CA ASP A 1099 27.42 -74.14 12.60
C ASP A 1099 28.75 -74.59 13.26
N GLY A 1100 28.91 -75.89 13.51
CA GLY A 1100 30.08 -76.48 14.15
C GLY A 1100 30.16 -76.25 15.68
N VAL A 1101 31.13 -76.90 16.33
CA VAL A 1101 31.28 -76.88 17.80
C VAL A 1101 31.49 -75.46 18.37
N GLY A 1102 32.13 -74.57 17.61
CA GLY A 1102 32.34 -73.17 18.01
C GLY A 1102 31.04 -72.35 18.10
N ALA A 1103 29.95 -72.79 17.46
CA ALA A 1103 28.65 -72.11 17.51
C ALA A 1103 28.06 -72.05 18.93
N LEU A 1104 28.30 -73.09 19.72
CA LEU A 1104 27.90 -73.19 21.12
C LEU A 1104 28.47 -72.05 21.98
N TRP A 1105 29.58 -71.45 21.55
CA TRP A 1105 30.32 -70.40 22.26
C TRP A 1105 30.13 -69.00 21.65
N LYS A 1106 29.51 -68.87 20.46
CA LYS A 1106 29.13 -67.56 19.91
C LYS A 1106 28.16 -66.87 20.89
N GLY A 1107 28.48 -65.65 21.32
CA GLY A 1107 27.71 -64.89 22.32
C GLY A 1107 28.04 -65.20 23.79
N PHE A 1108 28.95 -66.13 24.09
CA PHE A 1108 29.36 -66.46 25.46
C PHE A 1108 29.92 -65.24 26.22
N GLY A 1109 30.83 -64.47 25.61
CA GLY A 1109 31.47 -63.31 26.23
C GLY A 1109 30.48 -62.24 26.75
N PRO A 1110 29.58 -61.70 25.90
CA PRO A 1110 28.57 -60.71 26.32
C PRO A 1110 27.52 -61.24 27.32
N ALA A 1111 27.32 -62.55 27.42
CA ALA A 1111 26.47 -63.15 28.45
C ALA A 1111 27.21 -63.25 29.80
N MET A 1112 28.45 -63.76 29.78
CA MET A 1112 29.26 -63.97 30.99
C MET A 1112 29.67 -62.65 31.66
N SER A 1113 29.97 -61.60 30.90
CA SER A 1113 30.43 -60.31 31.43
C SER A 1113 29.48 -59.68 32.46
N ARG A 1114 28.16 -59.86 32.30
CA ARG A 1114 27.16 -59.50 33.30
C ARG A 1114 26.81 -60.65 34.24
N ALA A 1115 26.50 -61.84 33.69
CA ALA A 1115 25.83 -62.89 34.44
C ALA A 1115 26.69 -63.45 35.58
N PHE A 1116 28.01 -63.55 35.37
CA PHE A 1116 28.93 -64.08 36.38
C PHE A 1116 29.11 -63.12 37.58
N PRO A 1117 29.47 -61.83 37.41
CA PRO A 1117 29.55 -60.90 38.55
C PRO A 1117 28.22 -60.71 39.29
N ALA A 1118 27.10 -60.55 38.56
CA ALA A 1118 25.80 -60.29 39.18
C ALA A 1118 25.27 -61.48 39.99
N ASN A 1119 25.33 -62.71 39.46
CA ASN A 1119 24.89 -63.91 40.18
C ASN A 1119 25.82 -64.20 41.38
N ALA A 1120 27.13 -64.03 41.22
CA ALA A 1120 28.10 -64.16 42.31
C ALA A 1120 27.78 -63.20 43.47
N ALA A 1121 27.52 -61.93 43.16
CA ALA A 1121 27.10 -60.93 44.15
C ALA A 1121 25.76 -61.27 44.80
N THR A 1122 24.81 -61.84 44.04
CA THR A 1122 23.52 -62.32 44.58
C THR A 1122 23.72 -63.35 45.68
N PHE A 1123 24.45 -64.44 45.38
CA PHE A 1123 24.66 -65.52 46.33
C PHE A 1123 25.55 -65.11 47.51
N LEU A 1124 26.58 -64.28 47.29
CA LEU A 1124 27.36 -63.69 48.37
C LEU A 1124 26.48 -62.84 49.29
N GLY A 1125 25.57 -62.02 48.74
CA GLY A 1125 24.63 -61.21 49.52
C GLY A 1125 23.65 -62.06 50.35
N VAL A 1126 23.12 -63.15 49.79
CA VAL A 1126 22.26 -64.11 50.52
C VAL A 1126 23.03 -64.78 51.65
N GLU A 1127 24.19 -65.38 51.37
CA GLU A 1127 24.87 -66.22 52.36
C GLU A 1127 25.61 -65.39 53.43
N ALA A 1128 26.16 -64.22 53.09
CA ALA A 1128 26.76 -63.32 54.07
C ALA A 1128 25.73 -62.67 55.00
N SER A 1129 24.52 -62.35 54.49
CA SER A 1129 23.43 -61.85 55.34
C SER A 1129 22.83 -62.94 56.21
N ARG A 1130 22.73 -64.19 55.74
CA ARG A 1130 22.41 -65.37 56.58
C ARG A 1130 23.43 -65.54 57.70
N TRP A 1131 24.71 -65.66 57.37
CA TRP A 1131 25.78 -65.81 58.35
C TRP A 1131 25.80 -64.66 59.38
N ALA A 1132 25.53 -63.43 58.97
CA ALA A 1132 25.37 -62.31 59.89
C ALA A 1132 24.12 -62.47 60.79
N MET A 1133 22.96 -62.79 60.21
CA MET A 1133 21.73 -62.98 60.99
C MET A 1133 21.82 -64.17 61.96
N ASP A 1134 22.43 -65.29 61.59
CA ASP A 1134 22.64 -66.46 62.46
C ASP A 1134 23.73 -66.23 63.53
N LYS A 1135 24.49 -65.13 63.43
CA LYS A 1135 25.44 -64.67 64.44
C LYS A 1135 24.87 -63.59 65.39
N PHE A 1136 23.75 -62.95 65.02
CA PHE A 1136 23.12 -61.87 65.78
C PHE A 1136 21.70 -62.20 66.29
N PHE A 1137 21.05 -63.26 65.79
CA PHE A 1137 19.68 -63.69 66.13
C PHE A 1137 19.55 -65.23 66.17
#